data_AF-A0A951SKN6-F1
#
_entry.id   AF-A0A951SKN6-F1
#
_cell.length_a   1.000
_cell.length_b   1.000
_cell.length_c   1.000
_cell.angle_alpha   90.00
_cell.angle_beta   90.00
_cell.angle_gamma   90.00
#
_symmetry.space_group_name_H-M   'P 1'
#
loop_
_entity.id
_entity.type
_entity.pdbx_description
1 polymer ?
#
loop_
_entity_poly.entity_id
_entity_poly.type
_entity_poly.pdbx_seq_one_letter_code
_entity_poly.pdbx_strand_id
1 'polypeptide(L)'
;MGFTPLGQYPLPTGVQTASGVGGSKLGESAAPRDVTASQDKLKFALVDSGMGGGMTAAFLKGEVRQLGSYFCLPIGDKQPAVAEAYTAAMALWPLIMPLADDSGATDGRVAENVIIACNSASVRKEGAVALMVDFVLNAKKNEFNEIDVGGERLKIPESVKNGLTALYAAVQEKHSDVSEKVLTDHFDEHVKEIVSITAQKGAQDAVGLLSARGAGDDPLLVRIDSTNGTAGSRSYPEKMLAALRNELGKENAARLATMRTATAGEPSYTITHDVIALTIKGVERTLVIEGRGNPPWVGAIEAGEKDKKPLVEESNAKSVEALENAINNVTLQDGNGETAKKALTALQSRERKAPDLTMLCCTHYPAMTAAMKESYGADARFLNQATVVEEIVDQLGAKNSGPLRLVLTVGSMNYGGAAGTIRPSIADGDATAEALGKVLEQTMNSQGSNVERSLGSVKVFAQGGPRGATQPEIDAYDNLDTHQRSFELLHRMMVTAEKARSTFYADQNLKANPSFTPGSDEPPFLFAANERRKEPVRPDLSRLSPRAQEIRKTLTDNLGQKLERLGVLMTLGETRGIDRIAPLNDQGAQLTAATAHLMDVIKSNEEKEEGAKQRVGILTGFTVVNADRKRVQGENDGPPGAVIMGKAIAEQGSPVVFVTDRSAEASLVCSLVGGGLAEIKPGSINKLWRDLTAEDVEPVEGVPIQILIADVQVPAEPPKALSTDNPGERARTISKRHEETRGKVLELVGKLQTANVGTMISIERPSVTQLDGGIYSMIGVDVAPYNPDLSPALGFFDKEDFKEGPAPDFRPFTIGIGDGGNELGTGGIQFMTAEGRDHKLLPFVHGGSVIGASTSRSTDVMLLSSVSNNGGVAVAMALQAGLAGEKNRDLETKLTDTIIGYNEIIVKLHENGMSIDGVNKKNLLTVDGRALGEWEDPRQPGNKTAPVPPGVEPSPGAVADGKPKDGEHTHNDTFLKFWNALRETPAGRQL
;
A
#
# COMPACT_ATOMS: atom_id res chain seq x y z
N MET A 1 -40.87 11.99 34.76
CA MET A 1 -42.21 12.44 35.20
C MET A 1 -42.23 13.95 35.09
N GLY A 2 -43.18 14.63 34.44
CA GLY A 2 -44.33 14.16 33.64
C GLY A 2 -44.73 15.20 32.57
N PHE A 3 -45.71 14.88 31.73
CA PHE A 3 -46.27 15.78 30.68
C PHE A 3 -47.20 16.84 31.34
N THR A 4 -47.82 17.84 30.68
CA THR A 4 -48.76 17.91 29.51
C THR A 4 -49.25 19.39 29.39
N PRO A 5 -50.20 19.84 28.51
CA PRO A 5 -50.56 19.43 27.13
C PRO A 5 -50.81 20.61 26.12
N LEU A 6 -51.09 20.22 24.88
CA LEU A 6 -51.79 20.85 23.72
C LEU A 6 -52.71 22.10 23.87
N GLY A 7 -52.83 22.86 22.76
CA GLY A 7 -53.91 23.79 22.39
C GLY A 7 -54.09 23.89 20.86
N GLN A 8 -55.25 24.31 20.33
CA GLN A 8 -55.63 24.16 18.91
C GLN A 8 -56.07 25.45 18.16
N TYR A 9 -56.15 25.34 16.82
CA TYR A 9 -56.63 26.28 15.78
C TYR A 9 -58.01 26.95 16.04
N PRO A 10 -58.32 28.08 15.35
CA PRO A 10 -59.21 28.01 14.17
C PRO A 10 -58.87 28.95 12.97
N LEU A 11 -59.58 28.77 11.85
CA LEU A 11 -59.58 29.57 10.60
C LEU A 11 -60.68 30.65 10.57
N PRO A 12 -60.61 31.64 9.65
CA PRO A 12 -61.55 31.74 8.50
C PRO A 12 -60.84 32.14 7.16
N THR A 13 -61.20 31.71 5.93
CA THR A 13 -62.36 32.05 5.05
C THR A 13 -62.64 33.56 4.87
N GLY A 14 -62.85 34.18 3.69
CA GLY A 14 -62.90 33.82 2.23
C GLY A 14 -63.13 35.14 1.41
N VAL A 15 -63.54 35.28 0.13
CA VAL A 15 -63.88 34.46 -1.08
C VAL A 15 -63.82 35.42 -2.33
N GLN A 16 -64.09 34.95 -3.58
CA GLN A 16 -64.39 35.70 -4.85
C GLN A 16 -63.20 36.33 -5.63
N THR A 17 -62.87 36.09 -6.94
CA THR A 17 -63.53 35.88 -8.28
C THR A 17 -63.58 37.16 -9.15
N ALA A 18 -63.36 37.19 -10.49
CA ALA A 18 -62.84 36.22 -11.48
C ALA A 18 -62.61 36.89 -12.89
N SER A 19 -62.00 36.15 -13.85
CA SER A 19 -61.91 36.38 -15.32
C SER A 19 -61.06 37.55 -15.87
N GLY A 20 -60.46 37.50 -17.08
CA GLY A 20 -60.24 36.36 -17.98
C GLY A 20 -59.75 36.68 -19.43
N VAL A 21 -59.31 35.63 -20.15
CA VAL A 21 -59.38 35.38 -21.63
C VAL A 21 -58.50 36.18 -22.65
N GLY A 22 -57.78 35.44 -23.51
CA GLY A 22 -57.31 35.84 -24.86
C GLY A 22 -55.78 35.81 -25.10
N GLY A 23 -55.22 35.35 -26.24
CA GLY A 23 -55.80 34.62 -27.38
C GLY A 23 -54.83 34.28 -28.55
N SER A 24 -55.03 33.11 -29.17
CA SER A 24 -54.74 32.70 -30.58
C SER A 24 -53.39 32.92 -31.32
N LYS A 25 -52.88 31.81 -31.88
CA LYS A 25 -52.28 31.59 -33.24
C LYS A 25 -50.97 32.27 -33.68
N LEU A 26 -49.99 31.44 -34.06
CA LEU A 26 -49.13 31.41 -35.29
C LEU A 26 -48.17 30.19 -35.16
N GLY A 27 -47.48 29.65 -36.19
CA GLY A 27 -47.52 29.91 -37.63
C GLY A 27 -46.24 29.44 -38.35
N GLU A 28 -46.34 28.38 -39.16
CA GLU A 28 -45.48 28.00 -40.32
C GLU A 28 -44.01 27.52 -40.17
N SER A 29 -43.80 26.30 -40.71
CA SER A 29 -42.67 25.80 -41.55
C SER A 29 -41.18 25.90 -41.17
N ALA A 30 -40.51 24.74 -41.18
CA ALA A 30 -39.22 24.52 -41.85
C ALA A 30 -39.07 23.03 -42.26
N ALA A 31 -38.24 22.75 -43.28
CA ALA A 31 -38.04 21.41 -43.85
C ALA A 31 -37.05 20.53 -43.03
N PRO A 32 -37.09 19.18 -43.15
CA PRO A 32 -36.15 18.30 -42.46
C PRO A 32 -34.71 18.50 -42.93
N ARG A 33 -33.75 18.23 -42.03
CA ARG A 33 -32.33 18.10 -42.35
C ARG A 33 -31.82 16.75 -41.88
N ASP A 34 -30.90 16.18 -42.65
CA ASP A 34 -30.28 14.88 -42.41
C ASP A 34 -29.65 14.75 -41.02
N VAL A 35 -29.86 13.59 -40.40
CA VAL A 35 -29.07 13.10 -39.26
C VAL A 35 -28.57 11.68 -39.55
N THR A 36 -28.09 11.46 -40.77
CA THR A 36 -27.41 10.23 -41.23
C THR A 36 -25.92 10.19 -40.82
N ALA A 37 -25.56 10.86 -39.72
CA ALA A 37 -24.17 11.09 -39.31
C ALA A 37 -23.88 10.96 -37.79
N SER A 38 -24.85 10.54 -36.97
CA SER A 38 -24.67 10.42 -35.50
C SER A 38 -24.55 8.99 -34.97
N GLN A 39 -25.02 7.97 -35.70
CA GLN A 39 -25.06 6.58 -35.21
C GLN A 39 -23.67 5.92 -35.04
N ASP A 40 -22.65 6.37 -35.77
CA ASP A 40 -21.30 5.78 -35.69
C ASP A 40 -20.42 6.32 -34.56
N LYS A 41 -20.90 7.29 -33.75
CA LYS A 41 -20.13 7.82 -32.61
C LYS A 41 -20.61 7.34 -31.24
N LEU A 42 -21.64 6.50 -31.16
CA LEU A 42 -22.20 5.99 -29.90
C LEU A 42 -21.67 4.59 -29.49
N LYS A 43 -20.44 4.24 -29.88
CA LYS A 43 -19.79 2.94 -29.57
C LYS A 43 -18.72 3.02 -28.46
N PHE A 44 -18.54 4.18 -27.82
CA PHE A 44 -17.49 4.44 -26.82
C PHE A 44 -18.07 5.03 -25.52
N ALA A 45 -18.57 4.17 -24.62
CA ALA A 45 -18.95 4.53 -23.24
C ALA A 45 -19.02 3.36 -22.24
N LEU A 46 -18.64 2.13 -22.62
CA LEU A 46 -18.78 0.91 -21.80
C LEU A 46 -17.52 0.01 -21.83
N VAL A 47 -16.34 0.63 -21.85
CA VAL A 47 -15.05 -0.10 -21.86
C VAL A 47 -14.06 0.56 -20.91
N ASP A 48 -14.14 0.20 -19.63
CA ASP A 48 -13.09 0.49 -18.64
C ASP A 48 -12.92 -0.64 -17.60
N SER A 49 -13.34 -1.86 -17.94
CA SER A 49 -12.89 -3.10 -17.30
C SER A 49 -12.98 -4.27 -18.30
N GLY A 50 -11.92 -5.07 -18.41
CA GLY A 50 -11.74 -6.01 -19.54
C GLY A 50 -12.82 -7.08 -19.71
N MET A 51 -13.40 -7.56 -18.60
CA MET A 51 -14.42 -8.62 -18.62
C MET A 51 -15.73 -8.18 -19.30
N GLY A 52 -16.03 -6.88 -19.32
CA GLY A 52 -17.29 -6.37 -19.86
C GLY A 52 -17.50 -6.68 -21.35
N GLY A 53 -16.43 -6.70 -22.16
CA GLY A 53 -16.54 -6.78 -23.63
C GLY A 53 -17.19 -8.07 -24.14
N GLY A 54 -16.61 -9.22 -23.80
CA GLY A 54 -17.11 -10.53 -24.24
C GLY A 54 -18.47 -10.87 -23.63
N MET A 55 -18.67 -10.56 -22.35
CA MET A 55 -19.94 -10.85 -21.68
C MET A 55 -21.08 -9.95 -22.18
N THR A 56 -20.79 -8.69 -22.55
CA THR A 56 -21.79 -7.81 -23.19
C THR A 56 -22.16 -8.29 -24.59
N ALA A 57 -21.21 -8.78 -25.39
CA ALA A 57 -21.51 -9.37 -26.70
C ALA A 57 -22.46 -10.58 -26.58
N ALA A 58 -22.20 -11.47 -25.61
CA ALA A 58 -23.05 -12.62 -25.32
C ALA A 58 -24.44 -12.23 -24.74
N PHE A 59 -24.50 -11.23 -23.86
CA PHE A 59 -25.77 -10.72 -23.32
C PHE A 59 -26.63 -10.03 -24.39
N LEU A 60 -26.03 -9.27 -25.31
CA LEU A 60 -26.76 -8.56 -26.37
C LEU A 60 -27.33 -9.50 -27.45
N LYS A 61 -26.78 -10.71 -27.59
CA LYS A 61 -27.38 -11.79 -28.41
C LYS A 61 -28.43 -12.62 -27.63
N GLY A 62 -28.35 -12.63 -26.30
CA GLY A 62 -29.26 -13.37 -25.41
C GLY A 62 -28.88 -14.84 -25.19
N GLU A 63 -27.64 -15.23 -25.51
CA GLU A 63 -27.26 -16.65 -25.69
C GLU A 63 -26.47 -17.27 -24.52
N VAL A 64 -25.94 -16.48 -23.58
CA VAL A 64 -25.30 -16.99 -22.36
C VAL A 64 -26.24 -16.89 -21.15
N ARG A 65 -26.73 -18.04 -20.68
CA ARG A 65 -27.55 -18.16 -19.47
C ARG A 65 -26.68 -18.07 -18.20
N GLN A 66 -27.12 -17.22 -17.25
CA GLN A 66 -26.68 -17.12 -15.84
C GLN A 66 -25.21 -16.82 -15.50
N LEU A 67 -24.21 -17.35 -16.22
CA LEU A 67 -22.80 -17.33 -15.79
C LEU A 67 -22.17 -15.92 -15.70
N GLY A 68 -22.45 -15.04 -16.66
CA GLY A 68 -21.70 -13.77 -16.81
C GLY A 68 -22.02 -12.68 -15.80
N SER A 69 -23.17 -12.72 -15.12
CA SER A 69 -23.64 -11.61 -14.28
C SER A 69 -23.14 -11.63 -12.82
N TYR A 70 -22.50 -12.72 -12.37
CA TYR A 70 -22.06 -12.88 -10.98
C TYR A 70 -20.60 -12.51 -10.72
N PHE A 71 -19.76 -12.45 -11.76
CA PHE A 71 -18.30 -12.41 -11.61
C PHE A 71 -17.66 -11.24 -12.38
N CYS A 72 -17.63 -10.07 -11.74
CA CYS A 72 -16.85 -8.91 -12.18
C CYS A 72 -16.13 -8.26 -11.00
N LEU A 73 -14.87 -8.67 -10.77
CA LEU A 73 -13.93 -7.96 -9.90
C LEU A 73 -12.59 -7.79 -10.65
N PRO A 74 -11.97 -6.61 -10.64
CA PRO A 74 -10.64 -6.45 -11.23
C PRO A 74 -9.63 -7.41 -10.58
N ILE A 75 -8.80 -8.03 -11.42
CA ILE A 75 -7.72 -8.93 -10.98
C ILE A 75 -6.35 -8.23 -11.08
N GLY A 76 -6.21 -7.20 -11.93
CA GLY A 76 -4.94 -6.48 -12.17
C GLY A 76 -4.28 -5.94 -10.90
N ASP A 77 -5.06 -5.42 -9.95
CA ASP A 77 -4.56 -4.74 -8.75
C ASP A 77 -4.35 -5.66 -7.53
N LYS A 78 -4.48 -7.00 -7.70
CA LYS A 78 -4.43 -7.96 -6.58
C LYS A 78 -3.02 -8.50 -6.33
N GLN A 79 -2.64 -8.57 -5.05
CA GLN A 79 -1.37 -9.17 -4.61
C GLN A 79 -1.15 -10.59 -5.14
N PRO A 80 0.10 -11.05 -5.33
CA PRO A 80 0.47 -12.39 -5.81
C PRO A 80 -0.45 -13.54 -5.36
N ALA A 81 -0.37 -13.91 -4.07
CA ALA A 81 -1.14 -15.01 -3.49
C ALA A 81 -2.66 -14.74 -3.49
N VAL A 82 -3.09 -13.48 -3.52
CA VAL A 82 -4.50 -13.10 -3.61
C VAL A 82 -5.03 -13.31 -5.02
N ALA A 83 -4.29 -12.92 -6.06
CA ALA A 83 -4.64 -13.18 -7.45
C ALA A 83 -4.63 -14.69 -7.76
N GLU A 84 -3.67 -15.43 -7.20
CA GLU A 84 -3.58 -16.89 -7.28
C GLU A 84 -4.77 -17.58 -6.57
N ALA A 85 -5.12 -17.16 -5.34
CA ALA A 85 -6.25 -17.69 -4.60
C ALA A 85 -7.62 -17.32 -5.21
N TYR A 86 -7.81 -16.09 -5.69
CA TYR A 86 -9.01 -15.71 -6.46
C TYR A 86 -9.11 -16.52 -7.75
N THR A 87 -8.01 -16.76 -8.46
CA THR A 87 -7.98 -17.57 -9.69
C THR A 87 -8.36 -19.02 -9.41
N ALA A 88 -7.75 -19.65 -8.39
CA ALA A 88 -8.06 -21.01 -7.96
C ALA A 88 -9.52 -21.13 -7.49
N ALA A 89 -10.00 -20.21 -6.65
CA ALA A 89 -11.38 -20.21 -6.17
C ALA A 89 -12.40 -20.04 -7.31
N MET A 90 -12.15 -19.14 -8.26
CA MET A 90 -13.00 -18.95 -9.44
C MET A 90 -12.95 -20.14 -10.40
N ALA A 91 -11.80 -20.80 -10.58
CA ALA A 91 -11.68 -21.97 -11.45
C ALA A 91 -12.28 -23.24 -10.81
N LEU A 92 -12.28 -23.35 -9.48
CA LEU A 92 -12.90 -24.45 -8.74
C LEU A 92 -14.40 -24.29 -8.55
N TRP A 93 -14.89 -23.07 -8.31
CA TRP A 93 -16.32 -22.81 -8.05
C TRP A 93 -17.29 -23.50 -9.02
N PRO A 94 -17.07 -23.55 -10.35
CA PRO A 94 -17.99 -24.19 -11.30
C PRO A 94 -17.86 -25.72 -11.33
N LEU A 95 -16.72 -26.26 -10.91
CA LEU A 95 -16.49 -27.70 -10.71
C LEU A 95 -17.12 -28.18 -9.39
N ILE A 96 -17.18 -27.28 -8.40
CA ILE A 96 -17.75 -27.51 -7.07
C ILE A 96 -19.28 -27.32 -7.06
N MET A 97 -19.78 -26.32 -7.82
CA MET A 97 -21.20 -25.99 -7.97
C MET A 97 -21.60 -26.21 -9.44
N PRO A 98 -21.66 -27.47 -9.92
CA PRO A 98 -21.99 -27.75 -11.30
C PRO A 98 -23.42 -27.30 -11.59
N LEU A 99 -23.60 -26.56 -12.69
CA LEU A 99 -24.89 -25.99 -13.06
C LEU A 99 -25.85 -27.10 -13.48
N ALA A 100 -26.97 -27.20 -12.78
CA ALA A 100 -28.10 -28.01 -13.21
C ALA A 100 -28.83 -27.33 -14.38
N ASP A 101 -29.13 -28.10 -15.42
CA ASP A 101 -29.96 -27.66 -16.53
C ASP A 101 -31.44 -27.54 -16.14
N ASP A 102 -32.29 -27.17 -17.11
CA ASP A 102 -33.75 -27.03 -16.90
C ASP A 102 -34.45 -28.36 -16.48
N SER A 103 -33.74 -29.51 -16.53
CA SER A 103 -34.23 -30.83 -16.08
C SER A 103 -33.67 -31.27 -14.71
N GLY A 104 -32.73 -30.51 -14.14
CA GLY A 104 -32.02 -30.87 -12.92
C GLY A 104 -30.73 -31.69 -13.14
N ALA A 105 -30.32 -31.90 -14.39
CA ALA A 105 -29.11 -32.64 -14.73
C ALA A 105 -27.89 -31.69 -14.75
N THR A 106 -26.83 -32.06 -14.02
CA THR A 106 -25.63 -31.24 -13.88
C THR A 106 -24.73 -31.32 -15.11
N ASP A 107 -24.65 -30.25 -15.91
CA ASP A 107 -23.63 -30.11 -16.96
C ASP A 107 -22.44 -29.28 -16.47
N GLY A 108 -21.45 -29.97 -15.90
CA GLY A 108 -20.20 -29.34 -15.46
C GLY A 108 -19.36 -28.78 -16.62
N ARG A 109 -19.53 -29.26 -17.87
CA ARG A 109 -18.58 -29.05 -18.96
C ARG A 109 -18.55 -27.61 -19.46
N VAL A 110 -19.70 -26.95 -19.51
CA VAL A 110 -19.80 -25.54 -19.91
C VAL A 110 -19.08 -24.64 -18.90
N ALA A 111 -19.27 -24.92 -17.62
CA ALA A 111 -18.78 -24.09 -16.53
C ALA A 111 -17.27 -24.29 -16.27
N GLU A 112 -16.78 -25.54 -16.42
CA GLU A 112 -15.38 -25.95 -16.46
C GLU A 112 -14.58 -25.19 -17.52
N ASN A 113 -15.05 -25.16 -18.77
CA ASN A 113 -14.30 -24.56 -19.88
C ASN A 113 -14.26 -23.02 -19.85
N VAL A 114 -15.37 -22.35 -19.50
CA VAL A 114 -15.48 -20.88 -19.66
C VAL A 114 -14.67 -20.11 -18.61
N ILE A 115 -14.59 -20.58 -17.36
CA ILE A 115 -13.97 -19.80 -16.28
C ILE A 115 -12.47 -20.13 -16.11
N ILE A 116 -12.05 -21.36 -16.44
CA ILE A 116 -10.62 -21.67 -16.60
C ILE A 116 -10.00 -20.75 -17.69
N ALA A 117 -10.73 -20.47 -18.78
CA ALA A 117 -10.23 -19.69 -19.92
C ALA A 117 -9.71 -18.28 -19.55
N CYS A 118 -10.47 -17.51 -18.77
CA CYS A 118 -10.15 -16.11 -18.51
C CYS A 118 -9.00 -15.93 -17.49
N ASN A 119 -8.99 -16.73 -16.41
CA ASN A 119 -8.06 -16.48 -15.30
C ASN A 119 -6.71 -17.22 -15.48
N SER A 120 -6.70 -18.42 -16.04
CA SER A 120 -5.48 -19.24 -16.13
C SER A 120 -4.46 -18.76 -17.17
N ALA A 121 -4.87 -17.91 -18.11
CA ALA A 121 -3.98 -17.22 -19.05
C ALA A 121 -3.23 -16.02 -18.43
N SER A 122 -3.61 -15.61 -17.21
CA SER A 122 -3.15 -14.38 -16.56
C SER A 122 -2.02 -14.63 -15.54
N VAL A 123 -0.78 -14.58 -16.03
CA VAL A 123 0.47 -14.31 -15.27
C VAL A 123 0.91 -15.32 -14.19
N ARG A 124 0.01 -16.07 -13.55
CA ARG A 124 0.27 -16.83 -12.29
C ARG A 124 -0.34 -18.24 -12.29
N LYS A 125 -0.26 -18.94 -13.43
CA LYS A 125 -0.91 -20.24 -13.66
C LYS A 125 -0.50 -21.28 -12.61
N GLU A 126 0.79 -21.36 -12.31
CA GLU A 126 1.41 -22.42 -11.52
C GLU A 126 0.94 -22.39 -10.06
N GLY A 127 0.91 -21.20 -9.44
CA GLY A 127 0.42 -21.02 -8.07
C GLY A 127 -1.08 -21.31 -7.93
N ALA A 128 -1.88 -20.91 -8.93
CA ALA A 128 -3.30 -21.25 -8.96
C ALA A 128 -3.54 -22.75 -9.15
N VAL A 129 -2.80 -23.43 -10.03
CA VAL A 129 -2.88 -24.89 -10.20
C VAL A 129 -2.47 -25.61 -8.92
N ALA A 130 -1.38 -25.22 -8.26
CA ALA A 130 -0.97 -25.81 -6.99
C ALA A 130 -2.08 -25.70 -5.92
N LEU A 131 -2.69 -24.53 -5.75
CA LEU A 131 -3.84 -24.34 -4.85
C LEU A 131 -5.02 -25.24 -5.23
N MET A 132 -5.34 -25.40 -6.52
CA MET A 132 -6.42 -26.31 -6.95
C MET A 132 -6.11 -27.79 -6.66
N VAL A 133 -4.85 -28.19 -6.80
CA VAL A 133 -4.38 -29.54 -6.44
C VAL A 133 -4.52 -29.76 -4.94
N ASP A 134 -4.10 -28.82 -4.10
CA ASP A 134 -4.29 -28.87 -2.65
C ASP A 134 -5.77 -28.93 -2.26
N PHE A 135 -6.65 -28.17 -2.92
CA PHE A 135 -8.09 -28.22 -2.68
C PHE A 135 -8.71 -29.57 -3.03
N VAL A 136 -8.18 -30.33 -3.98
CA VAL A 136 -8.70 -31.67 -4.32
C VAL A 136 -8.04 -32.77 -3.49
N LEU A 137 -6.73 -32.67 -3.18
CA LEU A 137 -6.03 -33.63 -2.32
C LEU A 137 -6.48 -33.59 -0.86
N ASN A 138 -6.77 -32.43 -0.30
CA ASN A 138 -7.22 -32.33 1.09
C ASN A 138 -8.72 -32.70 1.24
N ALA A 139 -9.50 -32.62 0.16
CA ALA A 139 -10.85 -33.20 0.10
C ALA A 139 -10.79 -34.75 0.13
N LYS A 140 -9.94 -35.38 -0.69
CA LYS A 140 -9.70 -36.84 -0.71
C LYS A 140 -9.44 -37.44 0.67
N LYS A 141 -8.71 -36.73 1.54
CA LYS A 141 -8.37 -37.18 2.90
C LYS A 141 -9.51 -37.06 3.90
N ASN A 142 -10.61 -36.39 3.55
CA ASN A 142 -11.70 -36.01 4.45
C ASN A 142 -11.27 -35.08 5.62
N GLU A 143 -10.09 -34.46 5.51
CA GLU A 143 -9.54 -33.52 6.50
C GLU A 143 -10.24 -32.15 6.45
N PHE A 144 -10.87 -31.84 5.32
CA PHE A 144 -11.63 -30.62 5.03
C PHE A 144 -12.99 -30.49 5.74
N ASN A 145 -13.01 -30.78 7.04
CA ASN A 145 -14.08 -30.26 7.91
C ASN A 145 -13.88 -28.76 8.19
N GLU A 146 -12.63 -28.29 8.26
CA GLU A 146 -12.25 -26.90 8.52
C GLU A 146 -11.04 -26.51 7.65
N ILE A 147 -10.94 -25.25 7.24
CA ILE A 147 -9.74 -24.65 6.63
C ILE A 147 -9.13 -23.69 7.63
N ASP A 148 -7.82 -23.80 7.87
CA ASP A 148 -7.05 -22.81 8.63
C ASP A 148 -6.76 -21.59 7.74
N VAL A 149 -7.39 -20.45 8.05
CA VAL A 149 -7.20 -19.19 7.34
C VAL A 149 -6.60 -18.17 8.31
N GLY A 150 -5.27 -18.20 8.45
CA GLY A 150 -4.53 -17.30 9.33
C GLY A 150 -4.73 -17.57 10.83
N GLY A 151 -4.99 -18.83 11.20
CA GLY A 151 -5.24 -19.27 12.58
C GLY A 151 -6.72 -19.44 12.94
N GLU A 152 -7.66 -18.92 12.13
CA GLU A 152 -9.08 -19.23 12.29
C GLU A 152 -9.47 -20.45 11.45
N ARG A 153 -9.98 -21.50 12.11
CA ARG A 153 -10.48 -22.72 11.47
C ARG A 153 -11.93 -22.58 11.03
N LEU A 154 -12.15 -22.41 9.73
CA LEU A 154 -13.45 -22.11 9.13
C LEU A 154 -14.08 -23.35 8.51
N LYS A 155 -15.29 -23.72 8.95
CA LYS A 155 -15.99 -24.94 8.50
C LYS A 155 -16.49 -24.83 7.06
N ILE A 156 -16.08 -25.78 6.21
CA ILE A 156 -16.49 -25.83 4.80
C ILE A 156 -17.97 -26.26 4.69
N PRO A 157 -18.80 -25.63 3.84
CA PRO A 157 -20.18 -26.04 3.60
C PRO A 157 -20.23 -27.42 2.93
N GLU A 158 -21.23 -28.24 3.27
CA GLU A 158 -21.32 -29.60 2.73
C GLU A 158 -21.51 -29.63 1.21
N SER A 159 -22.13 -28.60 0.62
CA SER A 159 -22.20 -28.41 -0.83
C SER A 159 -20.82 -28.26 -1.47
N VAL A 160 -19.90 -27.52 -0.82
CA VAL A 160 -18.52 -27.33 -1.28
C VAL A 160 -17.71 -28.61 -1.16
N LYS A 161 -17.88 -29.38 -0.07
CA LYS A 161 -17.26 -30.70 0.09
C LYS A 161 -17.76 -31.69 -0.96
N ASN A 162 -19.07 -31.73 -1.21
CA ASN A 162 -19.69 -32.60 -2.20
C ASN A 162 -19.16 -32.28 -3.61
N GLY A 163 -19.03 -31.00 -3.94
CA GLY A 163 -18.43 -30.53 -5.18
C GLY A 163 -16.96 -30.96 -5.36
N LEU A 164 -16.12 -30.71 -4.35
CA LEU A 164 -14.72 -31.18 -4.37
C LEU A 164 -14.61 -32.72 -4.46
N THR A 165 -15.53 -33.44 -3.83
CA THR A 165 -15.60 -34.91 -3.87
C THR A 165 -16.05 -35.41 -5.26
N ALA A 166 -17.01 -34.73 -5.89
CA ALA A 166 -17.45 -35.04 -7.25
C ALA A 166 -16.35 -34.77 -8.28
N LEU A 167 -15.64 -33.63 -8.15
CA LEU A 167 -14.47 -33.32 -8.96
C LEU A 167 -13.36 -34.38 -8.78
N TYR A 168 -13.05 -34.76 -7.53
CA TYR A 168 -12.11 -35.84 -7.25
C TYR A 168 -12.51 -37.15 -7.93
N ALA A 169 -13.80 -37.53 -7.85
CA ALA A 169 -14.32 -38.74 -8.49
C ALA A 169 -14.27 -38.67 -10.02
N ALA A 170 -14.54 -37.52 -10.63
CA ALA A 170 -14.45 -37.31 -12.09
C ALA A 170 -13.00 -37.38 -12.61
N VAL A 171 -12.01 -36.95 -11.80
CA VAL A 171 -10.60 -37.21 -12.09
C VAL A 171 -10.28 -38.70 -11.92
N GLN A 172 -10.80 -39.36 -10.87
CA GLN A 172 -10.57 -40.78 -10.60
C GLN A 172 -11.18 -41.73 -11.65
N GLU A 173 -12.28 -41.35 -12.30
CA GLU A 173 -12.83 -42.11 -13.42
C GLU A 173 -11.91 -42.08 -14.65
N LYS A 174 -11.24 -40.94 -14.89
CA LYS A 174 -10.27 -40.75 -15.98
C LYS A 174 -8.88 -41.32 -15.65
N HIS A 175 -8.49 -41.38 -14.36
CA HIS A 175 -7.14 -41.72 -13.90
C HIS A 175 -7.15 -42.69 -12.71
N SER A 176 -6.55 -43.87 -12.86
CA SER A 176 -6.60 -44.95 -11.85
C SER A 176 -5.86 -44.66 -10.53
N ASP A 177 -4.99 -43.65 -10.52
CA ASP A 177 -4.51 -42.98 -9.31
C ASP A 177 -4.78 -41.48 -9.45
N VAL A 178 -5.02 -40.82 -8.32
CA VAL A 178 -5.22 -39.38 -8.23
C VAL A 178 -4.24 -38.84 -7.20
N SER A 179 -2.99 -38.74 -7.63
CA SER A 179 -1.88 -38.11 -6.91
C SER A 179 -1.75 -36.63 -7.29
N GLU A 180 -0.94 -35.90 -6.52
CA GLU A 180 -0.60 -34.48 -6.76
C GLU A 180 -0.18 -34.21 -8.21
N LYS A 181 0.67 -35.07 -8.77
CA LYS A 181 1.11 -34.97 -10.16
C LYS A 181 -0.05 -35.15 -11.14
N VAL A 182 -0.91 -36.15 -10.94
CA VAL A 182 -2.05 -36.40 -11.83
C VAL A 182 -3.03 -35.22 -11.83
N LEU A 183 -3.31 -34.64 -10.65
CA LEU A 183 -4.15 -33.43 -10.57
C LEU A 183 -3.47 -32.21 -11.21
N THR A 184 -2.17 -32.05 -11.00
CA THR A 184 -1.37 -30.98 -11.63
C THR A 184 -1.43 -31.10 -13.15
N ASP A 185 -1.14 -32.29 -13.68
CA ASP A 185 -1.22 -32.61 -15.11
C ASP A 185 -2.64 -32.34 -15.63
N HIS A 186 -3.68 -32.79 -14.93
CA HIS A 186 -5.08 -32.66 -15.33
C HIS A 186 -5.53 -31.20 -15.46
N PHE A 187 -5.25 -30.35 -14.46
CA PHE A 187 -5.59 -28.93 -14.52
C PHE A 187 -4.71 -28.18 -15.52
N ASP A 188 -3.42 -28.50 -15.61
CA ASP A 188 -2.50 -27.94 -16.60
C ASP A 188 -2.94 -28.28 -18.04
N GLU A 189 -3.44 -29.50 -18.27
CA GLU A 189 -4.01 -29.97 -19.53
C GLU A 189 -5.32 -29.25 -19.91
N HIS A 190 -6.28 -29.06 -19.00
CA HIS A 190 -7.50 -28.29 -19.32
C HIS A 190 -7.18 -26.83 -19.68
N VAL A 191 -6.24 -26.19 -18.99
CA VAL A 191 -5.73 -24.86 -19.38
C VAL A 191 -5.06 -24.90 -20.76
N LYS A 192 -4.29 -25.95 -21.07
CA LYS A 192 -3.68 -26.17 -22.39
C LYS A 192 -4.72 -26.47 -23.48
N GLU A 193 -5.88 -27.02 -23.15
CA GLU A 193 -6.94 -27.36 -24.10
C GLU A 193 -7.61 -26.09 -24.66
N ILE A 194 -7.93 -25.12 -23.81
CA ILE A 194 -8.49 -23.83 -24.25
C ILE A 194 -7.50 -23.04 -25.11
N VAL A 195 -6.20 -23.10 -24.78
CA VAL A 195 -5.11 -22.59 -25.64
C VAL A 195 -5.02 -23.39 -26.96
N SER A 196 -5.37 -24.68 -26.96
CA SER A 196 -5.43 -25.49 -28.19
C SER A 196 -6.55 -25.03 -29.11
N ILE A 197 -7.75 -24.77 -28.59
CA ILE A 197 -8.89 -24.32 -29.42
C ILE A 197 -8.61 -22.94 -30.00
N THR A 198 -8.05 -22.02 -29.19
CA THR A 198 -7.63 -20.68 -29.66
C THR A 198 -6.54 -20.78 -30.74
N ALA A 199 -5.56 -21.68 -30.57
CA ALA A 199 -4.53 -21.94 -31.58
C ALA A 199 -5.07 -22.67 -32.83
N GLN A 200 -6.06 -23.54 -32.68
CA GLN A 200 -6.71 -24.24 -33.79
C GLN A 200 -7.47 -23.26 -34.68
N LYS A 201 -8.22 -22.33 -34.09
CA LYS A 201 -8.88 -21.28 -34.88
C LYS A 201 -7.87 -20.40 -35.61
N GLY A 202 -6.78 -20.00 -34.92
CA GLY A 202 -5.68 -19.26 -35.54
C GLY A 202 -5.00 -20.02 -36.69
N ALA A 203 -4.88 -21.36 -36.59
CA ALA A 203 -4.35 -22.22 -37.64
C ALA A 203 -5.29 -22.27 -38.86
N GLN A 204 -6.59 -22.40 -38.63
CA GLN A 204 -7.61 -22.42 -39.68
C GLN A 204 -7.69 -21.09 -40.42
N ASP A 205 -7.68 -19.96 -39.70
CA ASP A 205 -7.64 -18.62 -40.30
C ASP A 205 -6.34 -18.41 -41.10
N ALA A 206 -5.19 -18.87 -40.59
CA ALA A 206 -3.91 -18.80 -41.29
C ALA A 206 -3.87 -19.68 -42.56
N VAL A 207 -4.42 -20.90 -42.51
CA VAL A 207 -4.57 -21.79 -43.68
C VAL A 207 -5.54 -21.21 -44.70
N GLY A 208 -6.62 -20.56 -44.27
CA GLY A 208 -7.55 -19.83 -45.13
C GLY A 208 -6.87 -18.66 -45.85
N LEU A 209 -6.12 -17.84 -45.11
CA LEU A 209 -5.32 -16.73 -45.66
C LEU A 209 -4.27 -17.22 -46.66
N LEU A 210 -3.51 -18.26 -46.34
CA LEU A 210 -2.50 -18.84 -47.24
C LEU A 210 -3.12 -19.55 -48.46
N SER A 211 -4.31 -20.14 -48.32
CA SER A 211 -5.07 -20.76 -49.42
C SER A 211 -5.63 -19.75 -50.42
N ALA A 212 -5.75 -18.48 -50.04
CA ALA A 212 -6.15 -17.38 -50.90
C ALA A 212 -4.95 -16.67 -51.57
N ARG A 213 -3.72 -16.98 -51.17
CA ARG A 213 -2.48 -16.38 -51.70
C ARG A 213 -1.92 -17.11 -52.93
N GLY A 214 -1.38 -16.32 -53.86
CA GLY A 214 -0.71 -16.77 -55.06
C GLY A 214 0.53 -17.63 -54.79
N ALA A 215 1.03 -18.29 -55.84
CA ALA A 215 2.10 -19.28 -55.74
C ALA A 215 3.52 -18.70 -55.51
N GLY A 216 3.64 -17.38 -55.35
CA GLY A 216 4.89 -16.68 -55.07
C GLY A 216 4.74 -15.52 -54.08
N ASP A 217 3.68 -15.53 -53.27
CA ASP A 217 3.37 -14.47 -52.32
C ASP A 217 4.23 -14.57 -51.04
N ASP A 218 4.40 -13.44 -50.35
CA ASP A 218 5.15 -13.34 -49.10
C ASP A 218 4.67 -14.32 -48.01
N PRO A 219 5.58 -14.76 -47.11
CA PRO A 219 5.22 -15.53 -45.93
C PRO A 219 4.15 -14.83 -45.07
N LEU A 220 3.26 -15.63 -44.48
CA LEU A 220 2.23 -15.13 -43.58
C LEU A 220 2.83 -14.84 -42.21
N LEU A 221 2.63 -13.64 -41.68
CA LEU A 221 3.01 -13.26 -40.32
C LEU A 221 1.79 -13.33 -39.40
N VAL A 222 1.78 -14.30 -38.49
CA VAL A 222 0.83 -14.36 -37.36
C VAL A 222 1.54 -13.79 -36.13
N ARG A 223 0.98 -12.74 -35.52
CA ARG A 223 1.50 -12.14 -34.28
C ARG A 223 0.64 -12.57 -33.10
N ILE A 224 1.27 -12.99 -32.02
CA ILE A 224 0.63 -13.41 -30.77
C ILE A 224 1.11 -12.47 -29.67
N ASP A 225 0.27 -11.49 -29.33
CA ASP A 225 0.50 -10.56 -28.22
C ASP A 225 -0.05 -11.18 -26.93
N SER A 226 0.84 -11.42 -25.96
CA SER A 226 0.55 -12.25 -24.79
C SER A 226 1.23 -11.77 -23.50
N THR A 227 0.68 -12.16 -22.34
CA THR A 227 1.34 -11.93 -21.06
C THR A 227 2.61 -12.78 -20.93
N ASN A 228 3.56 -12.36 -20.08
CA ASN A 228 4.89 -12.97 -20.02
C ASN A 228 4.90 -14.48 -19.72
N GLY A 229 3.92 -15.00 -18.96
CA GLY A 229 3.78 -16.43 -18.71
C GLY A 229 3.42 -17.25 -19.95
N THR A 230 2.65 -16.68 -20.90
CA THR A 230 2.25 -17.38 -22.13
C THR A 230 3.32 -17.29 -23.22
N ALA A 231 4.01 -16.16 -23.36
CA ALA A 231 5.14 -16.02 -24.27
C ALA A 231 6.32 -16.95 -23.90
N GLY A 232 6.62 -17.07 -22.60
CA GLY A 232 7.72 -17.92 -22.11
C GLY A 232 7.49 -19.42 -22.29
N SER A 233 6.24 -19.89 -22.26
CA SER A 233 5.91 -21.33 -22.21
C SER A 233 5.85 -22.05 -23.56
N ARG A 234 6.03 -21.35 -24.69
CA ARG A 234 5.85 -21.86 -26.07
C ARG A 234 4.47 -22.46 -26.40
N SER A 235 3.50 -22.38 -25.48
CA SER A 235 2.23 -23.10 -25.59
C SER A 235 1.47 -22.78 -26.88
N TYR A 236 1.40 -21.51 -27.27
CA TYR A 236 0.73 -21.09 -28.51
C TYR A 236 1.44 -21.60 -29.79
N PRO A 237 2.74 -21.35 -30.03
CA PRO A 237 3.46 -21.90 -31.19
C PRO A 237 3.39 -23.43 -31.32
N GLU A 238 3.45 -24.19 -30.22
CA GLU A 238 3.36 -25.66 -30.27
C GLU A 238 1.94 -26.14 -30.57
N LYS A 239 0.91 -25.55 -29.95
CA LYS A 239 -0.49 -25.88 -30.26
C LYS A 239 -0.90 -25.45 -31.68
N MET A 240 -0.37 -24.33 -32.17
CA MET A 240 -0.54 -23.86 -33.55
C MET A 240 0.05 -24.87 -34.55
N LEU A 241 1.29 -25.31 -34.33
CA LEU A 241 1.92 -26.35 -35.16
C LEU A 241 1.17 -27.69 -35.10
N ALA A 242 0.63 -28.07 -33.94
CA ALA A 242 -0.20 -29.27 -33.80
C ALA A 242 -1.52 -29.15 -34.59
N ALA A 243 -2.21 -28.02 -34.50
CA ALA A 243 -3.43 -27.78 -35.27
C ALA A 243 -3.17 -27.77 -36.79
N LEU A 244 -2.11 -27.10 -37.25
CA LEU A 244 -1.71 -27.09 -38.67
C LEU A 244 -1.43 -28.51 -39.21
N ARG A 245 -0.84 -29.38 -38.38
CA ARG A 245 -0.62 -30.80 -38.72
C ARG A 245 -1.90 -31.63 -38.76
N ASN A 246 -2.89 -31.29 -37.95
CA ASN A 246 -4.21 -31.95 -37.97
C ASN A 246 -5.04 -31.48 -39.18
N GLU A 247 -4.98 -30.19 -39.52
CA GLU A 247 -5.73 -29.57 -40.62
C GLU A 247 -5.16 -29.92 -42.01
N LEU A 248 -3.83 -30.03 -42.14
CA LEU A 248 -3.15 -30.27 -43.43
C LEU A 248 -2.55 -31.67 -43.61
N GLY A 249 -2.40 -32.44 -42.54
CA GLY A 249 -1.55 -33.65 -42.51
C GLY A 249 -0.17 -33.37 -41.91
N LYS A 250 0.39 -34.38 -41.23
CA LYS A 250 1.61 -34.23 -40.38
C LYS A 250 2.87 -33.93 -41.20
N GLU A 251 2.93 -34.48 -42.40
CA GLU A 251 3.96 -34.29 -43.42
C GLU A 251 3.86 -32.92 -44.11
N ASN A 252 2.69 -32.29 -44.10
CA ASN A 252 2.44 -31.00 -44.75
C ASN A 252 2.60 -29.80 -43.80
N ALA A 253 3.10 -30.00 -42.57
CA ALA A 253 3.41 -28.92 -41.63
C ALA A 253 4.64 -29.23 -40.75
N ALA A 254 5.74 -28.51 -41.00
CA ALA A 254 7.04 -28.70 -40.34
C ALA A 254 7.65 -27.38 -39.87
N ARG A 255 8.05 -27.32 -38.60
CA ARG A 255 8.85 -26.19 -38.08
C ARG A 255 10.27 -26.26 -38.67
N LEU A 256 10.71 -25.17 -39.28
CA LEU A 256 12.06 -25.00 -39.82
C LEU A 256 13.02 -24.42 -38.77
N ALA A 257 12.56 -23.49 -37.94
CA ALA A 257 13.37 -22.83 -36.91
C ALA A 257 12.51 -22.24 -35.77
N THR A 258 13.08 -22.15 -34.57
CA THR A 258 12.60 -21.28 -33.48
C THR A 258 13.76 -20.36 -33.08
N MET A 259 13.52 -19.06 -33.01
CA MET A 259 14.46 -18.06 -32.51
C MET A 259 13.86 -17.34 -31.30
N ARG A 260 14.70 -16.98 -30.34
CA ARG A 260 14.32 -16.21 -29.15
C ARG A 260 15.29 -15.03 -29.01
N THR A 261 14.78 -13.81 -29.12
CA THR A 261 15.56 -12.59 -28.90
C THR A 261 15.06 -11.92 -27.62
N ALA A 262 15.96 -11.76 -26.65
CA ALA A 262 15.76 -10.84 -25.54
C ALA A 262 16.14 -9.43 -26.01
N THR A 263 15.29 -8.44 -25.79
CA THR A 263 15.63 -7.04 -26.08
C THR A 263 16.64 -6.53 -25.05
N ALA A 264 17.62 -5.73 -25.48
CA ALA A 264 18.67 -5.25 -24.60
C ALA A 264 18.10 -4.38 -23.45
N GLY A 265 18.38 -4.77 -22.21
CA GLY A 265 18.06 -4.00 -21.00
C GLY A 265 16.83 -4.47 -20.21
N GLU A 266 15.90 -5.21 -20.81
CA GLU A 266 14.61 -5.58 -20.16
C GLU A 266 14.42 -7.11 -20.12
N PRO A 267 14.81 -7.82 -19.03
CA PRO A 267 14.68 -9.29 -18.93
C PRO A 267 13.24 -9.81 -19.04
N SER A 268 12.25 -8.94 -18.80
CA SER A 268 10.83 -9.21 -18.89
C SER A 268 10.27 -9.17 -20.31
N TYR A 269 10.90 -8.48 -21.26
CA TYR A 269 10.41 -8.37 -22.63
C TYR A 269 11.18 -9.31 -23.56
N THR A 270 10.55 -10.45 -23.89
CA THR A 270 11.08 -11.43 -24.84
C THR A 270 10.23 -11.45 -26.11
N ILE A 271 10.87 -11.53 -27.28
CA ILE A 271 10.21 -11.83 -28.55
C ILE A 271 10.72 -13.18 -29.08
N THR A 272 9.82 -13.99 -29.63
CA THR A 272 10.12 -15.30 -30.23
C THR A 272 9.56 -15.40 -31.64
N HIS A 273 10.35 -15.93 -32.57
CA HIS A 273 9.92 -16.21 -33.94
C HIS A 273 9.96 -17.72 -34.20
N ASP A 274 8.82 -18.30 -34.57
CA ASP A 274 8.68 -19.70 -34.98
C ASP A 274 8.34 -19.76 -36.47
N VAL A 275 9.22 -20.36 -37.28
CA VAL A 275 9.07 -20.47 -38.73
C VAL A 275 8.59 -21.88 -39.08
N ILE A 276 7.47 -21.97 -39.80
CA ILE A 276 6.80 -23.22 -40.16
C ILE A 276 6.62 -23.28 -41.69
N ALA A 277 7.18 -24.31 -42.31
CA ALA A 277 6.86 -24.69 -43.69
C ALA A 277 5.53 -25.42 -43.72
N LEU A 278 4.70 -25.09 -44.72
CA LEU A 278 3.37 -25.65 -44.93
C LEU A 278 3.21 -26.06 -46.41
N THR A 279 2.62 -27.22 -46.67
CA THR A 279 2.29 -27.68 -48.02
C THR A 279 0.79 -27.59 -48.22
N ILE A 280 0.32 -26.58 -48.95
CA ILE A 280 -1.11 -26.32 -49.15
C ILE A 280 -1.44 -26.58 -50.61
N LYS A 281 -2.30 -27.57 -50.87
CA LYS A 281 -2.71 -28.01 -52.22
C LYS A 281 -1.53 -28.33 -53.15
N GLY A 282 -0.45 -28.88 -52.58
CA GLY A 282 0.77 -29.25 -53.31
C GLY A 282 1.73 -28.09 -53.61
N VAL A 283 1.52 -26.91 -53.02
CA VAL A 283 2.44 -25.77 -53.14
C VAL A 283 3.00 -25.41 -51.77
N GLU A 284 4.32 -25.22 -51.69
CA GLU A 284 4.99 -24.79 -50.47
C GLU A 284 4.58 -23.35 -50.07
N ARG A 285 4.52 -23.12 -48.77
CA ARG A 285 4.24 -21.84 -48.10
C ARG A 285 5.09 -21.76 -46.84
N THR A 286 5.26 -20.55 -46.32
CA THR A 286 5.87 -20.34 -45.00
C THR A 286 4.97 -19.46 -44.15
N LEU A 287 4.78 -19.90 -42.91
CA LEU A 287 4.15 -19.18 -41.81
C LEU A 287 5.25 -18.79 -40.82
N VAL A 288 5.20 -17.56 -40.32
CA VAL A 288 6.02 -17.11 -39.20
C VAL A 288 5.09 -16.70 -38.07
N ILE A 289 5.29 -17.27 -36.89
CA ILE A 289 4.60 -16.92 -35.67
C ILE A 289 5.53 -16.03 -34.85
N GLU A 290 5.14 -14.79 -34.59
CA GLU A 290 5.84 -13.88 -33.68
C GLU A 290 5.11 -13.83 -32.34
N GLY A 291 5.67 -14.46 -31.31
CA GLY A 291 5.20 -14.35 -29.93
C GLY A 291 5.87 -13.16 -29.22
N ARG A 292 5.10 -12.28 -28.61
CA ARG A 292 5.60 -11.19 -27.77
C ARG A 292 5.14 -11.37 -26.32
N GLY A 293 6.09 -11.30 -25.38
CA GLY A 293 5.80 -11.08 -23.96
C GLY A 293 5.30 -9.65 -23.72
N ASN A 294 4.72 -9.39 -22.56
CA ASN A 294 3.89 -8.22 -22.23
C ASN A 294 4.56 -6.89 -22.64
N PRO A 295 4.17 -6.26 -23.77
CA PRO A 295 4.83 -5.04 -24.23
C PRO A 295 4.44 -3.81 -23.39
N PRO A 296 5.29 -2.77 -23.31
CA PRO A 296 5.03 -1.59 -22.47
C PRO A 296 3.68 -0.90 -22.71
N TRP A 297 3.18 -0.92 -23.94
CA TRP A 297 1.86 -0.35 -24.28
C TRP A 297 0.67 -1.07 -23.63
N VAL A 298 0.83 -2.31 -23.14
CA VAL A 298 -0.25 -3.00 -22.40
C VAL A 298 -0.43 -2.38 -21.01
N GLY A 299 0.68 -2.16 -20.28
CA GLY A 299 0.65 -1.47 -18.99
C GLY A 299 0.11 -0.03 -19.11
N ALA A 300 0.50 0.70 -20.16
CA ALA A 300 -0.06 2.03 -20.44
C ALA A 300 -1.54 1.99 -20.86
N ILE A 301 -2.01 0.90 -21.48
CA ILE A 301 -3.45 0.68 -21.73
C ILE A 301 -4.21 0.47 -20.42
N GLU A 302 -3.66 -0.35 -19.52
CA GLU A 302 -4.21 -0.70 -18.22
C GLU A 302 -4.20 0.50 -17.25
N ALA A 303 -3.18 1.35 -17.32
CA ALA A 303 -3.07 2.62 -16.58
C ALA A 303 -3.90 3.78 -17.14
N GLY A 304 -4.69 3.56 -18.20
CA GLY A 304 -5.60 4.57 -18.76
C GLY A 304 -4.91 5.74 -19.51
N GLU A 305 -3.66 5.59 -19.94
CA GLU A 305 -2.91 6.64 -20.64
C GLU A 305 -3.58 7.07 -21.96
N LYS A 306 -3.46 8.34 -22.34
CA LYS A 306 -4.28 8.90 -23.45
C LYS A 306 -3.66 8.79 -24.83
N ASP A 307 -2.33 8.71 -24.94
CA ASP A 307 -1.64 8.55 -26.23
C ASP A 307 -0.88 7.21 -26.26
N LYS A 308 -1.56 6.19 -26.79
CA LYS A 308 -1.13 4.79 -26.78
C LYS A 308 -0.29 4.43 -28.01
N LYS A 309 -0.29 5.28 -29.04
CA LYS A 309 0.26 4.99 -30.36
C LYS A 309 1.80 4.96 -30.38
N PRO A 310 2.54 5.92 -29.79
CA PRO A 310 4.00 5.88 -29.75
C PRO A 310 4.55 4.61 -29.10
N LEU A 311 3.86 4.09 -28.07
CA LEU A 311 4.27 2.87 -27.35
C LEU A 311 4.04 1.59 -28.18
N VAL A 312 3.00 1.57 -29.03
CA VAL A 312 2.79 0.49 -30.01
C VAL A 312 3.84 0.58 -31.14
N GLU A 313 4.16 1.80 -31.60
CA GLU A 313 5.22 2.05 -32.58
C GLU A 313 6.62 1.64 -32.06
N GLU A 314 6.95 1.95 -30.80
CA GLU A 314 8.19 1.49 -30.13
C GLU A 314 8.24 -0.03 -29.99
N SER A 315 7.16 -0.66 -29.53
CA SER A 315 7.07 -2.13 -29.45
C SER A 315 7.24 -2.80 -30.81
N ASN A 316 6.75 -2.17 -31.89
CA ASN A 316 7.00 -2.60 -33.27
C ASN A 316 8.46 -2.39 -33.69
N ALA A 317 9.11 -1.29 -33.32
CA ALA A 317 10.55 -1.08 -33.57
C ALA A 317 11.41 -2.15 -32.88
N LYS A 318 11.15 -2.44 -31.60
CA LYS A 318 11.77 -3.56 -30.86
C LYS A 318 11.48 -4.93 -31.52
N SER A 319 10.33 -5.09 -32.18
CA SER A 319 10.00 -6.31 -32.95
C SER A 319 10.83 -6.43 -34.25
N VAL A 320 11.15 -5.31 -34.92
CA VAL A 320 12.06 -5.28 -36.07
C VAL A 320 13.49 -5.65 -35.66
N GLU A 321 14.00 -5.06 -34.58
CA GLU A 321 15.30 -5.40 -34.01
C GLU A 321 15.37 -6.90 -33.63
N ALA A 322 14.31 -7.44 -33.05
CA ALA A 322 14.21 -8.86 -32.73
C ALA A 322 14.25 -9.76 -33.98
N LEU A 323 13.58 -9.37 -35.07
CA LEU A 323 13.58 -10.05 -36.36
C LEU A 323 14.95 -10.01 -37.04
N GLU A 324 15.66 -8.88 -36.98
CA GLU A 324 17.02 -8.74 -37.54
C GLU A 324 18.03 -9.61 -36.78
N ASN A 325 17.92 -9.66 -35.45
CA ASN A 325 18.66 -10.59 -34.62
C ASN A 325 18.28 -12.06 -34.93
N ALA A 326 17.01 -12.37 -35.22
CA ALA A 326 16.61 -13.71 -35.64
C ALA A 326 17.25 -14.12 -36.98
N ILE A 327 17.20 -13.25 -38.00
CA ILE A 327 17.82 -13.46 -39.33
C ILE A 327 19.33 -13.74 -39.22
N ASN A 328 20.02 -13.04 -38.32
CA ASN A 328 21.45 -13.21 -38.11
C ASN A 328 21.80 -14.51 -37.37
N ASN A 329 20.94 -14.98 -36.48
CA ASN A 329 21.18 -16.17 -35.65
C ASN A 329 20.61 -17.49 -36.21
N VAL A 330 20.04 -17.51 -37.42
CA VAL A 330 19.60 -18.77 -38.07
C VAL A 330 20.81 -19.68 -38.38
N THR A 331 20.97 -20.75 -37.61
CA THR A 331 21.97 -21.79 -37.88
C THR A 331 21.56 -22.64 -39.09
N LEU A 332 22.43 -22.70 -40.10
CA LEU A 332 22.14 -23.35 -41.40
C LEU A 332 22.35 -24.88 -41.41
N GLN A 333 22.47 -25.53 -40.25
CA GLN A 333 23.10 -26.86 -40.14
C GLN A 333 22.34 -28.00 -40.86
N ASP A 334 21.01 -27.92 -40.94
CA ASP A 334 20.16 -28.98 -41.53
C ASP A 334 19.51 -28.57 -42.88
N GLY A 335 20.06 -27.59 -43.60
CA GLY A 335 19.55 -27.08 -44.89
C GLY A 335 18.27 -26.23 -44.81
N ASN A 336 17.31 -26.62 -43.95
CA ASN A 336 16.08 -25.90 -43.66
C ASN A 336 16.30 -24.43 -43.22
N GLY A 337 17.47 -24.13 -42.66
CA GLY A 337 17.86 -22.77 -42.25
C GLY A 337 17.92 -21.76 -43.39
N GLU A 338 18.21 -22.17 -44.64
CA GLU A 338 18.21 -21.22 -45.76
C GLU A 338 16.78 -20.77 -46.11
N THR A 339 15.82 -21.69 -46.13
CA THR A 339 14.40 -21.39 -46.32
C THR A 339 13.85 -20.53 -45.18
N ALA A 340 14.21 -20.84 -43.93
CA ALA A 340 13.83 -20.01 -42.78
C ALA A 340 14.41 -18.58 -42.87
N LYS A 341 15.69 -18.45 -43.22
CA LYS A 341 16.35 -17.15 -43.38
C LYS A 341 15.75 -16.33 -44.53
N LYS A 342 15.40 -16.97 -45.66
CA LYS A 342 14.67 -16.32 -46.78
C LYS A 342 13.31 -15.77 -46.33
N ALA A 343 12.51 -16.56 -45.61
CA ALA A 343 11.20 -16.12 -45.13
C ALA A 343 11.29 -14.93 -44.16
N LEU A 344 12.22 -14.98 -43.20
CA LEU A 344 12.42 -13.86 -42.26
C LEU A 344 12.95 -12.60 -42.97
N THR A 345 13.84 -12.75 -43.97
CA THR A 345 14.33 -11.64 -44.79
C THR A 345 13.19 -10.99 -45.60
N ALA A 346 12.29 -11.79 -46.18
CA ALA A 346 11.12 -11.29 -46.89
C ALA A 346 10.19 -10.47 -45.97
N LEU A 347 9.95 -10.93 -44.73
CA LEU A 347 9.21 -10.15 -43.74
C LEU A 347 9.91 -8.83 -43.37
N GLN A 348 11.24 -8.82 -43.26
CA GLN A 348 12.00 -7.60 -42.97
C GLN A 348 11.84 -6.55 -44.09
N SER A 349 11.72 -6.98 -45.35
CA SER A 349 11.56 -6.12 -46.53
C SER A 349 10.14 -5.65 -46.83
N ARG A 350 9.10 -6.14 -46.11
CA ARG A 350 7.71 -5.69 -46.32
C ARG A 350 7.54 -4.22 -45.93
N GLU A 351 7.09 -3.40 -46.90
CA GLU A 351 6.89 -1.94 -46.75
C GLU A 351 5.93 -1.58 -45.60
N ARG A 352 4.95 -2.46 -45.31
CA ARG A 352 4.20 -2.48 -44.04
C ARG A 352 4.55 -3.72 -43.25
N LYS A 353 5.17 -3.54 -42.08
CA LYS A 353 5.51 -4.60 -41.12
C LYS A 353 4.34 -4.95 -40.17
N ALA A 354 3.11 -4.82 -40.67
CA ALA A 354 1.91 -5.22 -39.96
C ALA A 354 1.71 -6.74 -40.06
N PRO A 355 1.22 -7.41 -39.00
CA PRO A 355 0.87 -8.83 -39.06
C PRO A 355 -0.35 -9.06 -39.96
N ASP A 356 -0.37 -10.21 -40.65
CA ASP A 356 -1.50 -10.63 -41.47
C ASP A 356 -2.68 -11.16 -40.61
N LEU A 357 -2.37 -11.61 -39.39
CA LEU A 357 -3.31 -12.00 -38.34
C LEU A 357 -2.70 -11.69 -36.96
N THR A 358 -3.44 -10.99 -36.10
CA THR A 358 -3.08 -10.78 -34.69
C THR A 358 -3.95 -11.63 -33.79
N MET A 359 -3.34 -12.37 -32.86
CA MET A 359 -4.00 -13.08 -31.79
C MET A 359 -3.74 -12.36 -30.46
N LEU A 360 -4.79 -12.15 -29.67
CA LEU A 360 -4.74 -11.55 -28.34
C LEU A 360 -5.06 -12.60 -27.27
N CYS A 361 -4.21 -12.71 -26.23
CA CYS A 361 -4.34 -13.78 -25.22
C CYS A 361 -5.13 -13.41 -23.95
N CYS A 362 -5.56 -12.15 -23.78
CA CYS A 362 -6.11 -11.63 -22.52
C CYS A 362 -7.20 -10.56 -22.72
N THR A 363 -7.93 -10.26 -21.64
CA THR A 363 -9.27 -9.65 -21.64
C THR A 363 -9.36 -8.16 -21.99
N HIS A 364 -8.28 -7.43 -22.22
CA HIS A 364 -8.31 -5.97 -22.47
C HIS A 364 -8.72 -5.58 -23.91
N TYR A 365 -9.59 -6.38 -24.51
CA TYR A 365 -9.83 -6.50 -25.95
C TYR A 365 -10.13 -5.19 -26.71
N PRO A 366 -11.10 -4.34 -26.33
CA PRO A 366 -11.52 -3.27 -27.24
C PRO A 366 -10.50 -2.12 -27.28
N ALA A 367 -9.87 -1.78 -26.15
CA ALA A 367 -8.83 -0.76 -26.07
C ALA A 367 -7.56 -1.17 -26.83
N MET A 368 -7.11 -2.42 -26.65
CA MET A 368 -5.97 -2.97 -27.41
C MET A 368 -6.28 -3.02 -28.92
N THR A 369 -7.46 -3.50 -29.29
CA THR A 369 -7.88 -3.59 -30.71
C THR A 369 -7.98 -2.21 -31.36
N ALA A 370 -8.44 -1.18 -30.64
CA ALA A 370 -8.49 0.19 -31.15
C ALA A 370 -7.08 0.75 -31.43
N ALA A 371 -6.19 0.72 -30.43
CA ALA A 371 -4.81 1.21 -30.57
C ALA A 371 -4.02 0.47 -31.67
N MET A 372 -4.23 -0.84 -31.80
CA MET A 372 -3.60 -1.63 -32.86
C MET A 372 -4.21 -1.38 -34.25
N LYS A 373 -5.52 -1.12 -34.38
CA LYS A 373 -6.12 -0.72 -35.67
C LYS A 373 -5.69 0.67 -36.12
N GLU A 374 -5.46 1.58 -35.18
CA GLU A 374 -4.86 2.89 -35.48
C GLU A 374 -3.40 2.76 -35.94
N SER A 375 -2.65 1.82 -35.37
CA SER A 375 -1.21 1.63 -35.64
C SER A 375 -0.91 0.79 -36.89
N TYR A 376 -1.67 -0.28 -37.13
CA TYR A 376 -1.49 -1.19 -38.28
C TYR A 376 -2.37 -0.84 -39.49
N GLY A 377 -3.41 -0.03 -39.29
CA GLY A 377 -4.46 0.24 -40.27
C GLY A 377 -5.70 -0.64 -40.11
N ALA A 378 -6.79 -0.24 -40.77
CA ALA A 378 -8.11 -0.86 -40.63
C ALA A 378 -8.17 -2.32 -41.11
N ASP A 379 -7.26 -2.72 -42.00
CA ASP A 379 -7.21 -4.06 -42.63
C ASP A 379 -6.69 -5.17 -41.69
N ALA A 380 -6.13 -4.79 -40.53
CA ALA A 380 -5.58 -5.73 -39.57
C ALA A 380 -6.65 -6.67 -39.00
N ARG A 381 -6.43 -7.98 -39.11
CA ARG A 381 -7.32 -9.03 -38.63
C ARG A 381 -6.97 -9.40 -37.19
N PHE A 382 -7.98 -9.49 -36.33
CA PHE A 382 -7.82 -9.81 -34.91
C PHE A 382 -8.65 -11.03 -34.56
N LEU A 383 -8.00 -12.10 -34.14
CA LEU A 383 -8.64 -13.22 -33.45
C LEU A 383 -8.57 -12.95 -31.95
N ASN A 384 -9.72 -12.73 -31.34
CA ASN A 384 -9.88 -12.54 -29.90
C ASN A 384 -10.54 -13.78 -29.27
N GLN A 385 -10.31 -14.03 -27.98
CA GLN A 385 -10.90 -15.21 -27.32
C GLN A 385 -12.43 -15.13 -27.21
N ALA A 386 -13.06 -13.95 -27.28
CA ALA A 386 -14.53 -13.88 -27.26
C ALA A 386 -15.15 -14.58 -28.48
N THR A 387 -14.58 -14.38 -29.69
CA THR A 387 -14.98 -15.12 -30.90
C THR A 387 -14.75 -16.63 -30.76
N VAL A 388 -13.67 -17.04 -30.08
CA VAL A 388 -13.38 -18.46 -29.83
C VAL A 388 -14.37 -19.06 -28.81
N VAL A 389 -14.73 -18.31 -27.76
CA VAL A 389 -15.74 -18.72 -26.77
C VAL A 389 -17.13 -18.80 -27.38
N GLU A 390 -17.51 -17.86 -28.27
CA GLU A 390 -18.74 -17.93 -29.05
C GLU A 390 -18.79 -19.22 -29.89
N GLU A 391 -17.72 -19.55 -30.63
CA GLU A 391 -17.66 -20.79 -31.41
C GLU A 391 -17.60 -22.08 -30.56
N ILE A 392 -17.08 -22.03 -29.33
CA ILE A 392 -17.15 -23.16 -28.38
C ILE A 392 -18.60 -23.37 -27.91
N VAL A 393 -19.32 -22.30 -27.55
CA VAL A 393 -20.73 -22.37 -27.13
C VAL A 393 -21.63 -22.90 -28.26
N ASP A 394 -21.39 -22.47 -29.51
CA ASP A 394 -22.08 -23.02 -30.68
C ASP A 394 -21.79 -24.52 -30.90
N GLN A 395 -20.54 -24.95 -30.75
CA GLN A 395 -20.14 -26.37 -30.90
C GLN A 395 -20.72 -27.27 -29.80
N LEU A 396 -20.92 -26.75 -28.59
CA LEU A 396 -21.59 -27.45 -27.50
C LEU A 396 -23.12 -27.57 -27.72
N GLY A 397 -23.68 -26.90 -28.74
CA GLY A 397 -25.05 -27.13 -29.20
C GLY A 397 -26.15 -26.60 -28.28
N ALA A 398 -25.84 -25.62 -27.42
CA ALA A 398 -26.68 -25.13 -26.31
C ALA A 398 -27.92 -24.30 -26.73
N LYS A 399 -28.71 -24.81 -27.68
CA LYS A 399 -29.92 -24.14 -28.21
C LYS A 399 -31.15 -24.46 -27.35
N ASN A 400 -31.53 -23.53 -26.48
CA ASN A 400 -32.68 -23.71 -25.59
C ASN A 400 -33.53 -22.41 -25.48
N SER A 401 -34.80 -22.51 -25.88
CA SER A 401 -35.67 -21.38 -26.29
C SER A 401 -36.71 -20.92 -25.26
N GLY A 402 -36.56 -21.28 -23.98
CA GLY A 402 -37.41 -20.78 -22.89
C GLY A 402 -37.06 -19.34 -22.43
N PRO A 403 -38.01 -18.59 -21.84
CA PRO A 403 -37.76 -17.25 -21.29
C PRO A 403 -36.83 -17.31 -20.07
N LEU A 404 -35.86 -16.38 -19.98
CA LEU A 404 -34.90 -16.32 -18.89
C LEU A 404 -35.53 -15.89 -17.56
N ARG A 405 -35.39 -16.73 -16.52
CA ARG A 405 -35.51 -16.30 -15.12
C ARG A 405 -34.18 -15.71 -14.65
N LEU A 406 -34.00 -14.41 -14.88
CA LEU A 406 -32.76 -13.69 -14.60
C LEU A 406 -32.73 -13.14 -13.15
N VAL A 407 -32.15 -13.89 -12.21
CA VAL A 407 -31.90 -13.38 -10.85
C VAL A 407 -30.63 -12.52 -10.86
N LEU A 408 -30.79 -11.20 -10.98
CA LEU A 408 -29.70 -10.22 -10.96
C LEU A 408 -29.40 -9.74 -9.53
N THR A 409 -28.49 -10.41 -8.82
CA THR A 409 -28.05 -10.00 -7.48
C THR A 409 -26.97 -8.90 -7.54
N VAL A 410 -27.35 -7.68 -7.93
CA VAL A 410 -26.41 -6.53 -7.99
C VAL A 410 -26.20 -5.95 -6.59
N GLY A 411 -25.14 -6.41 -5.91
CA GLY A 411 -24.82 -6.00 -4.54
C GLY A 411 -24.06 -4.68 -4.43
N SER A 412 -24.76 -3.55 -4.28
CA SER A 412 -24.15 -2.29 -3.79
C SER A 412 -24.45 -2.09 -2.29
N MET A 413 -23.64 -2.67 -1.40
CA MET A 413 -23.78 -2.49 0.05
C MET A 413 -23.19 -1.16 0.52
N ASN A 414 -23.95 -0.07 0.38
CA ASN A 414 -23.70 1.16 1.13
C ASN A 414 -24.01 0.91 2.62
N TYR A 415 -22.97 0.74 3.43
CA TYR A 415 -23.08 0.60 4.89
C TYR A 415 -23.47 1.94 5.55
N GLY A 416 -24.77 2.25 5.54
CA GLY A 416 -25.34 3.45 6.18
C GLY A 416 -26.77 3.30 6.72
N GLY A 417 -27.37 2.11 6.63
CA GLY A 417 -28.70 1.82 7.17
C GLY A 417 -28.66 1.40 8.63
N ALA A 418 -29.50 1.99 9.48
CA ALA A 418 -29.64 1.58 10.87
C ALA A 418 -30.19 0.14 10.99
N ALA A 419 -29.69 -0.61 11.97
CA ALA A 419 -30.11 -2.00 12.19
C ALA A 419 -31.62 -2.10 12.44
N GLY A 420 -32.32 -2.83 11.57
CA GLY A 420 -33.77 -3.07 11.66
C GLY A 420 -34.61 -2.60 10.46
N THR A 421 -34.03 -1.94 9.44
CA THR A 421 -34.79 -1.46 8.26
C THR A 421 -34.45 -2.13 6.92
N ILE A 422 -33.61 -3.17 6.90
CA ILE A 422 -33.37 -3.96 5.69
C ILE A 422 -34.62 -4.79 5.38
N ARG A 423 -35.23 -4.56 4.21
CA ARG A 423 -36.21 -5.48 3.60
C ARG A 423 -35.54 -6.19 2.42
N PRO A 424 -35.80 -7.49 2.22
CA PRO A 424 -35.24 -8.21 1.07
C PRO A 424 -35.82 -7.65 -0.24
N SER A 425 -34.97 -7.55 -1.25
CA SER A 425 -35.37 -7.29 -2.64
C SER A 425 -35.91 -8.58 -3.26
N ILE A 426 -37.19 -8.58 -3.63
CA ILE A 426 -37.80 -9.66 -4.42
C ILE A 426 -37.42 -9.42 -5.89
N ALA A 427 -36.93 -10.45 -6.58
CA ALA A 427 -36.72 -10.40 -8.02
C ALA A 427 -38.07 -10.49 -8.74
N ASP A 428 -38.35 -9.54 -9.64
CA ASP A 428 -39.50 -9.62 -10.54
C ASP A 428 -39.17 -10.57 -11.71
N GLY A 429 -40.05 -11.53 -11.97
CA GLY A 429 -39.84 -12.57 -12.98
C GLY A 429 -40.09 -12.10 -14.42
N ASP A 430 -40.80 -10.98 -14.61
CA ASP A 430 -41.34 -10.56 -15.91
C ASP A 430 -40.56 -9.40 -16.56
N ALA A 431 -39.32 -9.14 -16.12
CA ALA A 431 -38.46 -8.06 -16.61
C ALA A 431 -38.02 -8.28 -18.08
N THR A 432 -38.72 -7.67 -19.04
CA THR A 432 -38.43 -7.83 -20.47
C THR A 432 -37.17 -7.08 -20.94
N ALA A 433 -36.54 -7.58 -22.01
CA ALA A 433 -35.37 -6.94 -22.64
C ALA A 433 -35.64 -5.50 -23.11
N GLU A 434 -36.88 -5.18 -23.49
CA GLU A 434 -37.29 -3.83 -23.90
C GLU A 434 -37.26 -2.83 -22.72
N ALA A 435 -37.62 -3.28 -21.50
CA ALA A 435 -37.53 -2.46 -20.30
C ALA A 435 -36.05 -2.16 -19.94
N LEU A 436 -35.18 -3.17 -20.03
CA LEU A 436 -33.75 -3.02 -19.78
C LEU A 436 -33.09 -2.06 -20.78
N GLY A 437 -33.43 -2.17 -22.07
CA GLY A 437 -32.95 -1.28 -23.13
C GLY A 437 -33.26 0.20 -22.88
N LYS A 438 -34.49 0.52 -22.45
CA LYS A 438 -34.92 1.90 -22.17
C LYS A 438 -34.19 2.54 -20.98
N VAL A 439 -33.84 1.76 -19.96
CA VAL A 439 -33.05 2.24 -18.81
C VAL A 439 -31.61 2.59 -19.24
N LEU A 440 -30.99 1.75 -20.08
CA LEU A 440 -29.67 2.02 -20.65
C LEU A 440 -29.69 3.25 -21.56
N GLU A 441 -30.71 3.38 -22.42
CA GLU A 441 -30.89 4.52 -23.32
C GLU A 441 -31.05 5.85 -22.56
N GLN A 442 -31.81 5.88 -21.46
CA GLN A 442 -31.92 7.09 -20.62
C GLN A 442 -30.60 7.43 -19.91
N THR A 443 -29.84 6.42 -19.45
CA THR A 443 -28.57 6.63 -18.75
C THR A 443 -27.52 7.28 -19.65
N MET A 444 -27.41 6.84 -20.91
CA MET A 444 -26.41 7.33 -21.87
C MET A 444 -26.67 8.75 -22.39
N ASN A 445 -27.89 9.29 -22.27
CA ASN A 445 -28.28 10.57 -22.88
C ASN A 445 -28.11 11.81 -21.98
N SER A 446 -27.54 11.67 -20.77
CA SER A 446 -27.36 12.78 -19.83
C SER A 446 -26.11 13.64 -20.14
N GLN A 447 -26.25 14.97 -20.11
CA GLN A 447 -25.16 15.94 -20.41
C GLN A 447 -24.41 16.42 -19.16
N GLY A 448 -24.26 15.55 -18.16
CA GLY A 448 -23.41 15.79 -16.99
C GLY A 448 -21.91 15.75 -17.30
N SER A 449 -21.12 16.28 -16.37
CA SER A 449 -19.65 16.26 -16.41
C SER A 449 -19.07 14.86 -16.22
N ASN A 450 -17.77 14.68 -16.52
CA ASN A 450 -17.13 13.35 -16.40
C ASN A 450 -17.13 12.79 -14.96
N VAL A 451 -17.22 13.64 -13.92
CA VAL A 451 -17.31 13.20 -12.52
C VAL A 451 -18.69 12.64 -12.17
N GLU A 452 -19.76 13.15 -12.79
CA GLU A 452 -21.12 12.61 -12.62
C GLU A 452 -21.30 11.27 -13.36
N ARG A 453 -20.49 11.02 -14.40
CA ARG A 453 -20.56 9.78 -15.20
C ARG A 453 -19.88 8.59 -14.53
N SER A 454 -18.87 8.80 -13.69
CA SER A 454 -18.23 7.75 -12.88
C SER A 454 -19.08 7.25 -11.70
N LEU A 455 -20.22 7.89 -11.41
CA LEU A 455 -21.20 7.45 -10.40
C LEU A 455 -22.41 6.72 -11.01
N GLY A 456 -22.36 6.39 -12.30
CA GLY A 456 -23.46 5.87 -13.11
C GLY A 456 -23.65 4.35 -13.13
N SER A 457 -23.57 3.64 -11.99
CA SER A 457 -24.07 2.26 -11.90
C SER A 457 -25.59 2.25 -11.63
N VAL A 458 -26.31 1.34 -12.28
CA VAL A 458 -27.76 1.50 -12.48
C VAL A 458 -28.58 1.35 -11.19
N LYS A 459 -29.24 2.43 -10.77
CA LYS A 459 -30.41 2.36 -9.88
C LYS A 459 -31.67 2.01 -10.68
N VAL A 460 -32.25 0.84 -10.44
CA VAL A 460 -33.66 0.57 -10.73
C VAL A 460 -34.45 0.65 -9.42
N PHE A 461 -35.31 1.66 -9.29
CA PHE A 461 -36.38 1.66 -8.30
C PHE A 461 -37.68 1.20 -8.95
N ALA A 462 -38.27 0.11 -8.44
CA ALA A 462 -39.66 -0.24 -8.69
C ALA A 462 -40.50 0.09 -7.43
N GLN A 463 -41.18 1.24 -7.44
CA GLN A 463 -42.22 1.52 -6.44
C GLN A 463 -43.52 0.83 -6.84
N GLY A 464 -43.77 -0.36 -6.28
CA GLY A 464 -45.01 -1.10 -6.49
C GLY A 464 -44.87 -2.55 -6.06
N GLY A 465 -45.29 -2.87 -4.83
CA GLY A 465 -45.22 -4.25 -4.33
C GLY A 465 -46.29 -5.15 -5.00
N PRO A 466 -45.94 -6.37 -5.46
CA PRO A 466 -46.92 -7.29 -6.03
C PRO A 466 -47.87 -7.80 -4.94
N ARG A 467 -49.17 -7.52 -5.10
CA ARG A 467 -50.23 -8.26 -4.40
C ARG A 467 -50.39 -9.62 -5.09
N GLY A 468 -49.66 -10.64 -4.66
CA GLY A 468 -49.78 -11.98 -5.27
C GLY A 468 -49.04 -13.11 -4.55
N ALA A 469 -47.75 -12.92 -4.26
CA ALA A 469 -46.91 -14.00 -3.73
C ALA A 469 -47.43 -14.57 -2.40
N THR A 470 -47.52 -15.90 -2.34
CA THR A 470 -47.98 -16.66 -1.17
C THR A 470 -46.79 -17.12 -0.33
N GLN A 471 -47.01 -17.36 0.97
CA GLN A 471 -45.93 -17.77 1.87
C GLN A 471 -45.20 -19.06 1.40
N PRO A 472 -45.88 -20.12 0.89
CA PRO A 472 -45.18 -21.31 0.38
C PRO A 472 -44.29 -21.05 -0.84
N GLU A 473 -44.56 -20.01 -1.63
CA GLU A 473 -43.67 -19.61 -2.72
C GLU A 473 -42.41 -18.92 -2.17
N ILE A 474 -42.53 -18.15 -1.09
CA ILE A 474 -41.40 -17.56 -0.35
C ILE A 474 -40.57 -18.66 0.32
N ASP A 475 -41.22 -19.59 1.02
CA ASP A 475 -40.58 -20.72 1.72
C ASP A 475 -39.83 -21.66 0.74
N ALA A 476 -40.22 -21.69 -0.54
CA ALA A 476 -39.51 -22.45 -1.57
C ALA A 476 -38.15 -21.82 -1.96
N TYR A 477 -37.93 -20.52 -1.72
CA TYR A 477 -36.65 -19.85 -2.00
C TYR A 477 -35.56 -20.13 -0.95
N ASP A 478 -35.89 -20.63 0.24
CA ASP A 478 -34.91 -20.95 1.30
C ASP A 478 -33.86 -22.00 0.88
N ASN A 479 -34.10 -22.78 -0.19
CA ASN A 479 -33.07 -23.68 -0.72
C ASN A 479 -31.92 -22.97 -1.46
N LEU A 480 -32.16 -21.78 -2.04
CA LEU A 480 -31.12 -20.97 -2.71
C LEU A 480 -30.13 -20.32 -1.71
N ASP A 481 -30.56 -20.16 -0.45
CA ASP A 481 -29.76 -19.67 0.67
C ASP A 481 -28.48 -20.51 0.87
N THR A 482 -28.49 -21.80 0.53
CA THR A 482 -27.28 -22.65 0.59
C THR A 482 -26.16 -22.21 -0.36
N HIS A 483 -26.51 -21.74 -1.57
CA HIS A 483 -25.53 -21.34 -2.58
C HIS A 483 -25.01 -19.93 -2.29
N GLN A 484 -25.92 -19.03 -1.90
CA GLN A 484 -25.62 -17.70 -1.36
C GLN A 484 -24.64 -17.81 -0.17
N ARG A 485 -24.94 -18.66 0.83
CA ARG A 485 -24.07 -18.88 2.00
C ARG A 485 -22.72 -19.52 1.67
N SER A 486 -22.64 -20.41 0.69
CA SER A 486 -21.34 -20.96 0.24
C SER A 486 -20.46 -19.89 -0.40
N PHE A 487 -21.05 -19.01 -1.22
CA PHE A 487 -20.34 -17.87 -1.81
C PHE A 487 -19.94 -16.85 -0.73
N GLU A 488 -20.86 -16.49 0.17
CA GLU A 488 -20.59 -15.60 1.30
C GLU A 488 -19.56 -16.19 2.28
N LEU A 489 -19.44 -17.51 2.42
CA LEU A 489 -18.39 -18.12 3.25
C LEU A 489 -17.03 -18.05 2.56
N LEU A 490 -16.93 -18.37 1.26
CA LEU A 490 -15.68 -18.18 0.50
C LEU A 490 -15.24 -16.71 0.55
N HIS A 491 -16.16 -15.78 0.29
CA HIS A 491 -15.93 -14.36 0.46
C HIS A 491 -15.53 -14.00 1.90
N ARG A 492 -16.12 -14.63 2.93
CA ARG A 492 -15.70 -14.45 4.33
C ARG A 492 -14.31 -14.98 4.61
N MET A 493 -13.90 -16.14 4.08
CA MET A 493 -12.53 -16.63 4.21
C MET A 493 -11.54 -15.61 3.63
N MET A 494 -11.88 -15.01 2.49
CA MET A 494 -11.10 -13.94 1.85
C MET A 494 -11.12 -12.62 2.65
N VAL A 495 -12.20 -12.36 3.41
CA VAL A 495 -12.37 -11.20 4.32
C VAL A 495 -11.85 -11.47 5.74
N THR A 496 -11.45 -12.70 6.11
CA THR A 496 -10.93 -13.00 7.46
C THR A 496 -9.65 -12.22 7.77
N ALA A 497 -8.85 -11.87 6.76
CA ALA A 497 -7.73 -10.93 6.89
C ALA A 497 -8.16 -9.54 7.41
N GLU A 498 -9.36 -9.08 7.05
CA GLU A 498 -9.96 -7.85 7.58
C GLU A 498 -10.72 -8.08 8.89
N LYS A 499 -11.27 -9.27 9.10
CA LYS A 499 -11.88 -9.69 10.38
C LYS A 499 -10.84 -9.75 11.51
N ALA A 500 -9.60 -10.15 11.23
CA ALA A 500 -8.48 -10.06 12.16
C ALA A 500 -8.27 -8.60 12.65
N ARG A 501 -8.43 -7.60 11.77
CA ARG A 501 -8.42 -6.16 12.13
C ARG A 501 -9.57 -5.81 13.08
N SER A 502 -10.75 -6.41 12.90
CA SER A 502 -11.92 -6.20 13.79
C SER A 502 -11.75 -6.85 15.16
N THR A 503 -11.25 -8.09 15.23
CA THR A 503 -10.96 -8.78 16.50
C THR A 503 -9.87 -8.03 17.27
N PHE A 504 -8.81 -7.63 16.58
CA PHE A 504 -7.74 -6.79 17.13
C PHE A 504 -8.28 -5.50 17.80
N TYR A 505 -9.13 -4.74 17.10
CA TYR A 505 -9.72 -3.54 17.69
C TYR A 505 -10.58 -3.86 18.94
N ALA A 506 -11.39 -4.92 18.89
CA ALA A 506 -12.21 -5.35 20.01
C ALA A 506 -11.38 -5.77 21.25
N ASP A 507 -10.31 -6.55 21.05
CA ASP A 507 -9.43 -7.04 22.12
C ASP A 507 -8.64 -5.90 22.78
N GLN A 508 -8.32 -4.83 22.04
CA GLN A 508 -7.72 -3.60 22.59
C GLN A 508 -8.75 -2.59 23.15
N ASN A 509 -10.05 -2.93 23.13
CA ASN A 509 -11.15 -2.06 23.53
C ASN A 509 -11.15 -0.70 22.78
N LEU A 510 -10.75 -0.74 21.50
CA LEU A 510 -10.77 0.35 20.53
C LEU A 510 -11.92 0.12 19.55
N LYS A 511 -12.51 1.19 19.02
CA LYS A 511 -13.41 1.09 17.85
C LYS A 511 -12.69 1.56 16.60
N ALA A 512 -12.98 0.90 15.48
CA ALA A 512 -12.49 1.32 14.18
C ALA A 512 -12.91 2.77 13.91
N ASN A 513 -11.98 3.59 13.41
CA ASN A 513 -12.15 5.03 13.30
C ASN A 513 -13.32 5.41 12.36
N PRO A 514 -14.34 6.17 12.82
CA PRO A 514 -15.47 6.58 11.99
C PRO A 514 -15.14 7.65 10.94
N SER A 515 -14.00 8.36 11.01
CA SER A 515 -13.61 9.31 9.94
C SER A 515 -13.06 8.64 8.67
N PHE A 516 -12.90 7.31 8.66
CA PHE A 516 -12.89 6.51 7.42
C PHE A 516 -14.33 6.28 6.90
N THR A 517 -15.13 7.34 6.80
CA THR A 517 -16.49 7.26 6.24
C THR A 517 -16.43 7.35 4.71
N PRO A 518 -16.97 6.38 3.95
CA PRO A 518 -17.01 6.50 2.49
C PRO A 518 -17.85 7.71 2.06
N GLY A 519 -17.21 8.72 1.45
CA GLY A 519 -17.89 9.96 1.05
C GLY A 519 -17.02 11.22 1.00
N SER A 520 -15.76 11.16 1.43
CA SER A 520 -14.74 12.19 1.12
C SER A 520 -14.21 12.04 -0.31
N ASP A 521 -13.86 13.15 -0.97
CA ASP A 521 -13.25 13.16 -2.31
C ASP A 521 -11.79 12.64 -2.35
N GLU A 522 -11.23 12.20 -1.23
CA GLU A 522 -9.94 11.52 -1.15
C GLU A 522 -10.11 9.99 -1.15
N PRO A 523 -9.31 9.21 -1.92
CA PRO A 523 -9.57 7.79 -2.12
C PRO A 523 -9.35 6.95 -0.84
N PRO A 524 -10.35 6.18 -0.37
CA PRO A 524 -10.13 5.21 0.69
C PRO A 524 -9.26 4.06 0.17
N PHE A 525 -8.02 3.99 0.66
CA PHE A 525 -7.01 3.00 0.31
C PHE A 525 -6.54 3.04 -1.16
N LEU A 526 -5.69 4.01 -1.49
CA LEU A 526 -4.49 3.59 -2.23
C LEU A 526 -3.58 2.83 -1.26
N PHE A 527 -2.91 1.78 -1.74
CA PHE A 527 -1.64 1.40 -1.13
C PHE A 527 -0.72 2.62 -1.22
N ALA A 528 -0.08 2.99 -0.11
CA ALA A 528 1.06 3.90 -0.12
C ALA A 528 2.24 3.19 -0.82
N ALA A 529 2.19 3.16 -2.15
CA ALA A 529 3.13 2.42 -2.97
C ALA A 529 4.55 2.96 -2.78
N ASN A 530 5.55 2.07 -2.89
CA ASN A 530 6.94 2.46 -3.10
C ASN A 530 7.13 3.26 -4.42
N GLU A 531 6.10 3.33 -5.26
CA GLU A 531 6.02 4.20 -6.44
C GLU A 531 5.51 5.61 -6.13
N ARG A 532 4.69 5.79 -5.07
CA ARG A 532 4.12 7.10 -4.67
C ARG A 532 5.18 8.07 -4.16
N ARG A 533 6.31 7.55 -3.66
CA ARG A 533 7.59 8.27 -3.68
C ARG A 533 8.70 7.31 -4.13
N LYS A 534 9.24 7.53 -5.33
CA LYS A 534 10.49 6.91 -5.79
C LYS A 534 11.74 7.39 -5.02
N GLU A 535 11.56 8.35 -4.10
CA GLU A 535 12.62 8.98 -3.32
C GLU A 535 12.24 8.99 -1.82
N PRO A 536 13.16 8.64 -0.91
CA PRO A 536 12.93 8.74 0.53
C PRO A 536 12.55 10.15 1.00
N VAL A 537 11.92 10.25 2.17
CA VAL A 537 11.66 11.54 2.84
C VAL A 537 12.99 12.22 3.15
N ARG A 538 13.12 13.50 2.81
CA ARG A 538 14.34 14.30 2.96
C ARG A 538 14.07 15.56 3.78
N PRO A 539 15.10 16.17 4.39
CA PRO A 539 14.98 17.44 5.10
C PRO A 539 14.58 18.59 4.17
N ASP A 540 13.88 19.59 4.71
CA ASP A 540 13.63 20.85 4.00
C ASP A 540 14.90 21.72 3.98
N LEU A 541 15.68 21.56 2.92
CA LEU A 541 16.89 22.34 2.69
C LEU A 541 16.61 23.83 2.40
N SER A 542 15.37 24.23 2.08
CA SER A 542 15.02 25.64 1.83
C SER A 542 15.03 26.48 3.10
N ARG A 543 14.89 25.83 4.27
CA ARG A 543 14.87 26.44 5.60
C ARG A 543 16.26 26.54 6.25
N LEU A 544 17.27 25.88 5.68
CA LEU A 544 18.68 26.06 6.06
C LEU A 544 19.21 27.43 5.59
N SER A 545 20.02 28.09 6.43
CA SER A 545 20.74 29.30 6.02
C SER A 545 21.71 29.02 4.86
N PRO A 546 22.14 30.03 4.07
CA PRO A 546 23.16 29.84 3.03
C PRO A 546 24.48 29.26 3.58
N ARG A 547 24.87 29.64 4.81
CA ARG A 547 26.06 29.15 5.51
C ARG A 547 25.88 27.71 5.98
N ALA A 548 24.69 27.35 6.47
CA ALA A 548 24.33 25.96 6.78
C ALA A 548 24.30 25.09 5.51
N GLN A 549 23.86 25.60 4.35
CA GLN A 549 23.91 24.86 3.08
C GLN A 549 25.36 24.62 2.60
N GLU A 550 26.25 25.60 2.75
CA GLU A 550 27.69 25.44 2.47
C GLU A 550 28.35 24.42 3.41
N ILE A 551 28.08 24.52 4.72
CA ILE A 551 28.54 23.54 5.72
C ILE A 551 28.00 22.15 5.39
N ARG A 552 26.72 22.01 5.02
CA ARG A 552 26.09 20.73 4.63
C ARG A 552 26.83 20.09 3.45
N LYS A 553 27.20 20.89 2.44
CA LYS A 553 28.02 20.41 1.32
C LYS A 553 29.38 19.91 1.82
N THR A 554 30.10 20.71 2.63
CA THR A 554 31.39 20.31 3.21
C THR A 554 31.30 19.03 4.05
N LEU A 555 30.18 18.82 4.77
CA LEU A 555 29.91 17.58 5.51
C LEU A 555 29.61 16.40 4.58
N THR A 556 28.90 16.61 3.47
CA THR A 556 28.69 15.56 2.45
C THR A 556 30.02 15.16 1.81
N ASP A 557 30.84 16.13 1.43
CA ASP A 557 32.13 15.91 0.75
C ASP A 557 33.15 15.16 1.66
N ASN A 558 33.22 15.48 2.96
CA ASN A 558 34.23 14.94 3.88
C ASN A 558 33.73 13.80 4.79
N LEU A 559 32.44 13.80 5.17
CA LEU A 559 31.85 12.89 6.16
C LEU A 559 30.59 12.16 5.65
N GLY A 560 30.16 12.38 4.40
CA GLY A 560 28.86 11.91 3.90
C GLY A 560 28.58 10.43 4.15
N GLN A 561 29.49 9.55 3.73
CA GLN A 561 29.37 8.09 3.95
C GLN A 561 29.33 7.68 5.45
N LYS A 562 29.94 8.50 6.33
CA LYS A 562 29.94 8.26 7.78
C LYS A 562 28.60 8.67 8.40
N LEU A 563 28.06 9.82 7.98
CA LEU A 563 26.76 10.33 8.43
C LEU A 563 25.60 9.50 7.87
N GLU A 564 25.71 9.02 6.63
CA GLU A 564 24.82 8.03 6.03
C GLU A 564 24.78 6.73 6.84
N ARG A 565 25.96 6.14 7.11
CA ARG A 565 26.06 4.94 7.94
C ARG A 565 25.58 5.18 9.38
N LEU A 566 25.89 6.32 9.99
CA LEU A 566 25.42 6.67 11.33
C LEU A 566 23.89 6.79 11.38
N GLY A 567 23.27 7.41 10.38
CA GLY A 567 21.82 7.48 10.23
C GLY A 567 21.15 6.11 10.09
N VAL A 568 21.78 5.16 9.38
CA VAL A 568 21.29 3.76 9.31
C VAL A 568 21.49 3.02 10.64
N LEU A 569 22.66 3.17 11.28
CA LEU A 569 22.97 2.54 12.58
C LEU A 569 22.00 2.99 13.68
N MET A 570 21.59 4.26 13.65
CA MET A 570 20.65 4.89 14.59
C MET A 570 19.27 4.21 14.63
N THR A 571 18.86 3.54 13.55
CA THR A 571 17.59 2.82 13.42
C THR A 571 17.69 1.30 13.63
N LEU A 572 18.88 0.75 13.90
CA LEU A 572 19.05 -0.70 14.08
C LEU A 572 18.62 -1.19 15.48
N GLY A 573 17.97 -2.36 15.49
CA GLY A 573 17.52 -3.04 16.71
C GLY A 573 16.12 -2.67 17.16
N GLU A 574 15.40 -1.83 16.40
CA GLU A 574 13.97 -1.58 16.60
C GLU A 574 13.13 -2.79 16.12
N THR A 575 11.96 -3.01 16.71
CA THR A 575 11.04 -4.12 16.37
C THR A 575 9.54 -3.76 16.37
N ARG A 576 9.17 -2.52 16.72
CA ARG A 576 7.81 -1.97 16.79
C ARG A 576 7.33 -1.42 15.44
N GLY A 577 8.24 -1.13 14.51
CA GLY A 577 7.95 -0.80 13.11
C GLY A 577 8.85 0.26 12.47
N ILE A 578 9.68 0.97 13.25
CA ILE A 578 10.56 2.01 12.70
C ILE A 578 11.73 1.41 11.92
N ASP A 579 12.13 0.16 12.19
CA ASP A 579 13.05 -0.62 11.36
C ASP A 579 12.62 -0.69 9.88
N ARG A 580 11.31 -0.80 9.62
CA ARG A 580 10.71 -0.92 8.29
C ARG A 580 10.44 0.43 7.64
N ILE A 581 10.23 1.47 8.45
CA ILE A 581 9.99 2.84 7.99
C ILE A 581 11.31 3.58 7.72
N ALA A 582 12.37 3.26 8.46
CA ALA A 582 13.67 3.93 8.38
C ALA A 582 14.28 3.99 6.96
N PRO A 583 14.25 2.93 6.11
CA PRO A 583 14.76 3.00 4.74
C PRO A 583 14.00 3.97 3.82
N LEU A 584 12.80 4.40 4.22
CA LEU A 584 11.95 5.34 3.49
C LEU A 584 12.18 6.80 3.95
N ASN A 585 13.05 7.03 4.95
CA ASN A 585 13.55 8.34 5.35
C ASN A 585 15.06 8.41 5.07
N ASP A 586 15.54 9.49 4.47
CA ASP A 586 16.95 9.70 4.10
C ASP A 586 17.76 10.07 5.35
N GLN A 587 17.92 9.13 6.30
CA GLN A 587 18.54 9.37 7.61
C GLN A 587 19.92 10.03 7.48
N GLY A 588 20.68 9.69 6.41
CA GLY A 588 21.94 10.33 6.07
C GLY A 588 21.79 11.81 5.72
N ALA A 589 20.90 12.16 4.79
CA ALA A 589 20.65 13.56 4.44
C ALA A 589 20.03 14.36 5.59
N GLN A 590 19.10 13.75 6.35
CA GLN A 590 18.46 14.33 7.55
C GLN A 590 19.53 14.66 8.61
N LEU A 591 20.35 13.68 9.00
CA LEU A 591 21.42 13.87 9.99
C LEU A 591 22.44 14.92 9.53
N THR A 592 22.85 14.87 8.27
CA THR A 592 23.76 15.87 7.68
C THR A 592 23.16 17.27 7.71
N ALA A 593 21.84 17.43 7.53
CA ALA A 593 21.17 18.73 7.63
C ALA A 593 21.08 19.22 9.10
N ALA A 594 20.73 18.36 10.06
CA ALA A 594 20.75 18.70 11.49
C ALA A 594 22.15 19.15 11.94
N THR A 595 23.19 18.36 11.62
CA THR A 595 24.58 18.67 11.93
C THR A 595 25.03 19.99 11.29
N ALA A 596 24.69 20.22 10.02
CA ALA A 596 25.03 21.45 9.32
C ALA A 596 24.40 22.71 9.95
N HIS A 597 23.12 22.62 10.33
CA HIS A 597 22.41 23.71 11.00
C HIS A 597 22.98 24.02 12.38
N LEU A 598 23.26 22.99 13.19
CA LEU A 598 23.84 23.19 14.53
C LEU A 598 25.27 23.75 14.47
N MET A 599 26.07 23.32 13.49
CA MET A 599 27.38 23.93 13.22
C MET A 599 27.28 25.39 12.76
N ASP A 600 26.24 25.75 12.00
CA ASP A 600 26.00 27.13 11.58
C ASP A 600 25.62 28.04 12.76
N VAL A 601 24.73 27.56 13.63
CA VAL A 601 24.33 28.27 14.87
C VAL A 601 25.53 28.48 15.79
N ILE A 602 26.39 27.46 15.97
CA ILE A 602 27.59 27.57 16.81
C ILE A 602 28.57 28.61 16.26
N LYS A 603 28.96 28.52 14.99
CA LYS A 603 29.88 29.49 14.37
C LYS A 603 29.29 30.91 14.33
N SER A 604 27.99 31.01 14.09
CA SER A 604 27.27 32.29 14.14
C SER A 604 27.01 32.79 15.57
N ASN A 605 27.39 32.05 16.61
CA ASN A 605 27.39 32.46 18.02
C ASN A 605 28.80 32.79 18.53
N GLU A 606 29.85 32.19 17.97
CA GLU A 606 31.26 32.61 18.17
C GLU A 606 31.46 34.08 17.76
N GLU A 607 30.72 34.54 16.75
CA GLU A 607 30.71 35.90 16.20
C GLU A 607 29.89 36.92 17.02
N LYS A 608 29.25 36.52 18.14
CA LYS A 608 28.29 37.34 18.88
C LYS A 608 28.62 37.48 20.36
N GLU A 609 28.31 38.65 20.92
CA GLU A 609 28.27 38.86 22.37
C GLU A 609 27.19 37.99 23.03
N GLU A 610 27.41 37.60 24.29
CA GLU A 610 26.58 36.60 25.00
C GLU A 610 25.08 36.92 25.01
N GLY A 611 24.72 38.19 25.16
CA GLY A 611 23.32 38.65 25.12
C GLY A 611 22.66 38.63 23.74
N ALA A 612 23.45 38.50 22.66
CA ALA A 612 22.98 38.45 21.27
C ALA A 612 23.01 37.04 20.67
N LYS A 613 23.65 36.06 21.34
CA LYS A 613 23.69 34.66 20.88
C LYS A 613 22.29 34.08 20.72
N GLN A 614 22.12 33.29 19.66
CA GLN A 614 20.93 32.49 19.41
C GLN A 614 20.96 31.25 20.29
N ARG A 615 19.86 30.98 20.99
CA ARG A 615 19.72 29.78 21.83
C ARG A 615 19.19 28.59 21.02
N VAL A 616 19.63 27.39 21.38
CA VAL A 616 19.03 26.13 20.92
C VAL A 616 18.10 25.61 22.01
N GLY A 617 16.80 25.53 21.71
CA GLY A 617 15.82 24.89 22.58
C GLY A 617 15.77 23.39 22.36
N ILE A 618 15.67 22.62 23.44
CA ILE A 618 15.57 21.15 23.41
C ILE A 618 14.36 20.73 24.23
N LEU A 619 13.29 20.35 23.54
CA LEU A 619 12.02 19.87 24.06
C LEU A 619 12.03 18.35 24.20
N THR A 620 11.64 17.84 25.37
CA THR A 620 11.66 16.38 25.63
C THR A 620 10.68 15.94 26.72
N GLY A 621 10.31 14.67 26.70
CA GLY A 621 9.67 13.95 27.79
C GLY A 621 8.26 13.44 27.46
N PHE A 622 8.05 12.16 27.72
CA PHE A 622 6.79 11.43 27.65
C PHE A 622 6.38 10.95 29.06
N THR A 623 5.09 10.74 29.32
CA THR A 623 4.60 10.00 30.50
C THR A 623 4.32 8.53 30.20
N VAL A 624 4.93 7.62 30.97
CA VAL A 624 4.55 6.20 31.00
C VAL A 624 3.17 6.04 31.62
N VAL A 625 2.27 5.37 30.91
CA VAL A 625 0.95 4.94 31.40
C VAL A 625 0.83 3.43 31.50
N ASN A 626 0.21 2.94 32.57
CA ASN A 626 -0.12 1.51 32.73
C ASN A 626 -1.41 1.13 31.99
N ALA A 627 -1.78 -0.16 32.00
CA ALA A 627 -3.01 -0.65 31.37
C ALA A 627 -4.30 -0.04 31.97
N ASP A 628 -4.29 0.30 33.27
CA ASP A 628 -5.38 1.03 33.93
C ASP A 628 -5.47 2.52 33.52
N ARG A 629 -4.61 2.97 32.58
CA ARG A 629 -4.43 4.37 32.15
C ARG A 629 -3.94 5.31 33.26
N LYS A 630 -3.37 4.78 34.34
CA LYS A 630 -2.70 5.56 35.38
C LYS A 630 -1.30 5.95 34.90
N ARG A 631 -0.96 7.23 35.03
CA ARG A 631 0.44 7.68 34.97
C ARG A 631 1.27 6.92 36.00
N VAL A 632 2.41 6.38 35.55
CA VAL A 632 3.48 5.87 36.41
C VAL A 632 4.42 7.02 36.74
N GLN A 633 5.13 7.54 35.73
CA GLN A 633 6.11 8.62 35.85
C GLN A 633 6.38 9.22 34.46
N GLY A 634 7.20 10.27 34.39
CA GLY A 634 7.92 10.58 33.14
C GLY A 634 8.97 9.51 32.87
N GLU A 635 9.22 9.20 31.60
CA GLU A 635 10.10 8.10 31.20
C GLU A 635 11.58 8.49 31.08
N ASN A 636 12.42 7.49 30.79
CA ASN A 636 13.87 7.64 30.65
C ASN A 636 14.37 7.66 29.20
N ASP A 637 13.50 7.47 28.21
CA ASP A 637 13.79 7.87 26.84
C ASP A 637 13.45 9.36 26.61
N GLY A 638 14.26 10.04 25.81
CA GLY A 638 14.22 11.48 25.59
C GLY A 638 15.24 12.28 26.42
N PRO A 639 15.03 12.46 27.74
CA PRO A 639 15.84 13.39 28.53
C PRO A 639 17.36 13.11 28.55
N PRO A 640 17.85 11.87 28.61
CA PRO A 640 19.29 11.60 28.49
C PRO A 640 19.89 12.03 27.15
N GLY A 641 19.24 11.71 26.03
CA GLY A 641 19.67 12.13 24.69
C GLY A 641 19.60 13.63 24.50
N ALA A 642 18.56 14.27 25.04
CA ALA A 642 18.42 15.72 25.09
C ALA A 642 19.58 16.38 25.86
N VAL A 643 19.92 15.87 27.05
CA VAL A 643 21.02 16.40 27.87
C VAL A 643 22.38 16.19 27.21
N ILE A 644 22.64 15.03 26.58
CA ILE A 644 23.91 14.78 25.89
C ILE A 644 24.08 15.69 24.67
N MET A 645 23.03 15.88 23.87
CA MET A 645 23.05 16.81 22.75
C MET A 645 23.18 18.27 23.23
N GLY A 646 22.48 18.65 24.30
CA GLY A 646 22.59 19.98 24.91
C GLY A 646 23.98 20.25 25.49
N LYS A 647 24.61 19.25 26.12
CA LYS A 647 26.01 19.30 26.59
C LYS A 647 26.96 19.54 25.42
N ALA A 648 26.86 18.76 24.36
CA ALA A 648 27.69 18.91 23.16
C ALA A 648 27.54 20.27 22.46
N ILE A 649 26.41 20.98 22.62
CA ILE A 649 26.20 22.36 22.13
C ILE A 649 26.76 23.40 23.11
N ALA A 650 26.49 23.23 24.41
CA ALA A 650 26.94 24.13 25.49
C ALA A 650 28.48 24.16 25.62
N GLU A 651 29.14 23.02 25.44
CA GLU A 651 30.61 22.89 25.41
C GLU A 651 31.26 23.65 24.23
N GLN A 652 30.49 24.05 23.22
CA GLN A 652 30.95 24.93 22.12
C GLN A 652 30.51 26.38 22.34
N GLY A 653 30.24 26.78 23.59
CA GLY A 653 29.91 28.16 23.97
C GLY A 653 28.57 28.66 23.45
N SER A 654 27.70 27.76 22.95
CA SER A 654 26.36 28.12 22.47
C SER A 654 25.30 27.86 23.55
N PRO A 655 24.49 28.87 23.92
CA PRO A 655 23.48 28.71 24.96
C PRO A 655 22.34 27.75 24.59
N VAL A 656 21.86 27.01 25.58
CA VAL A 656 20.83 25.97 25.42
C VAL A 656 19.65 26.24 26.36
N VAL A 657 18.43 25.94 25.91
CA VAL A 657 17.20 26.04 26.70
C VAL A 657 16.51 24.68 26.73
N PHE A 658 16.57 23.96 27.84
CA PHE A 658 15.84 22.71 28.01
C PHE A 658 14.36 22.99 28.30
N VAL A 659 13.47 22.23 27.66
CA VAL A 659 12.03 22.42 27.73
C VAL A 659 11.34 21.09 28.03
N THR A 660 10.43 21.08 28.99
CA THR A 660 9.57 19.92 29.29
C THR A 660 8.30 20.35 30.02
N ASP A 661 7.47 19.41 30.47
CA ASP A 661 6.29 19.65 31.31
C ASP A 661 6.45 19.04 32.72
N ARG A 662 5.53 19.38 33.64
CA ARG A 662 5.50 18.87 35.03
C ARG A 662 5.44 17.33 35.14
N SER A 663 5.14 16.60 34.07
CA SER A 663 5.08 15.13 34.07
C SER A 663 6.44 14.48 33.78
N ALA A 664 7.36 15.16 33.08
CA ALA A 664 8.71 14.67 32.78
C ALA A 664 9.83 15.52 33.41
N GLU A 665 9.50 16.67 34.03
CA GLU A 665 10.40 17.58 34.75
C GLU A 665 11.46 16.86 35.60
N ALA A 666 11.05 15.96 36.49
CA ALA A 666 12.00 15.24 37.35
C ALA A 666 12.98 14.36 36.55
N SER A 667 12.56 13.70 35.46
CA SER A 667 13.45 12.89 34.61
C SER A 667 14.51 13.76 33.91
N LEU A 668 14.09 14.92 33.39
CA LEU A 668 15.01 15.93 32.85
C LEU A 668 15.97 16.49 33.90
N VAL A 669 15.47 16.88 35.08
CA VAL A 669 16.29 17.44 36.16
C VAL A 669 17.34 16.42 36.64
N CYS A 670 16.95 15.15 36.79
CA CYS A 670 17.88 14.07 37.14
C CYS A 670 18.92 13.83 36.04
N SER A 671 18.52 13.93 34.76
CA SER A 671 19.43 13.82 33.62
C SER A 671 20.42 14.98 33.56
N LEU A 672 19.98 16.22 33.83
CA LEU A 672 20.84 17.41 33.84
C LEU A 672 21.91 17.34 34.93
N VAL A 673 21.57 16.81 36.11
CA VAL A 673 22.52 16.58 37.20
C VAL A 673 23.44 15.39 36.87
N GLY A 674 22.91 14.30 36.31
CA GLY A 674 23.72 13.15 35.87
C GLY A 674 24.73 13.49 34.77
N GLY A 675 24.38 14.40 33.85
CA GLY A 675 25.25 14.85 32.76
C GLY A 675 26.25 15.95 33.16
N GLY A 676 26.17 16.47 34.39
CA GLY A 676 27.03 17.56 34.87
C GLY A 676 26.71 18.93 34.25
N LEU A 677 25.45 19.21 33.91
CA LEU A 677 25.00 20.54 33.45
C LEU A 677 24.32 21.36 34.56
N ALA A 678 23.84 20.70 35.62
CA ALA A 678 23.20 21.34 36.76
C ALA A 678 23.60 20.68 38.09
N GLU A 679 23.50 21.41 39.20
CA GLU A 679 23.70 20.93 40.56
C GLU A 679 22.42 21.09 41.40
N ILE A 680 22.23 20.23 42.41
CA ILE A 680 21.12 20.33 43.35
C ILE A 680 21.44 21.38 44.40
N LYS A 681 20.56 22.38 44.53
CA LYS A 681 20.70 23.47 45.50
C LYS A 681 20.82 22.93 46.93
N PRO A 682 21.64 23.54 47.81
CA PRO A 682 21.82 23.05 49.18
C PRO A 682 20.54 22.86 49.99
N GLY A 683 19.49 23.63 49.72
CA GLY A 683 18.17 23.48 50.37
C GLY A 683 17.36 22.26 49.92
N SER A 684 17.68 21.69 48.76
CA SER A 684 16.90 20.65 48.08
C SER A 684 17.54 19.26 48.11
N ILE A 685 18.78 19.13 48.59
CA ILE A 685 19.53 17.87 48.75
C ILE A 685 18.76 16.77 49.51
N ASN A 686 17.82 17.15 50.39
CA ASN A 686 17.01 16.20 51.18
C ASN A 686 15.69 15.76 50.49
N LYS A 687 15.39 16.24 49.28
CA LYS A 687 14.24 15.76 48.49
C LYS A 687 14.53 14.39 47.90
N LEU A 688 13.49 13.60 47.65
CA LEU A 688 13.61 12.45 46.75
C LEU A 688 13.76 12.94 45.31
N TRP A 689 14.55 12.25 44.49
CA TRP A 689 14.86 12.72 43.13
C TRP A 689 13.63 12.85 42.22
N ARG A 690 12.61 12.02 42.43
CA ARG A 690 11.28 12.12 41.78
C ARG A 690 10.46 13.35 42.17
N ASP A 691 10.81 13.99 43.28
CA ASP A 691 10.16 15.18 43.85
C ASP A 691 11.02 16.46 43.61
N LEU A 692 12.11 16.35 42.82
CA LEU A 692 12.92 17.47 42.34
C LEU A 692 12.26 18.17 41.15
N THR A 693 12.41 19.49 41.12
CA THR A 693 11.89 20.41 40.09
C THR A 693 13.02 21.26 39.51
N ALA A 694 12.75 21.99 38.43
CA ALA A 694 13.67 22.98 37.89
C ALA A 694 14.03 24.10 38.89
N GLU A 695 13.21 24.30 39.94
CA GLU A 695 13.48 25.25 41.02
C GLU A 695 14.51 24.71 42.03
N ASP A 696 14.68 23.38 42.12
CA ASP A 696 15.60 22.69 43.05
C ASP A 696 17.04 22.58 42.55
N VAL A 697 17.28 22.89 41.28
CA VAL A 697 18.61 22.84 40.65
C VAL A 697 19.04 24.20 40.13
N GLU A 698 20.34 24.38 39.94
CA GLU A 698 20.94 25.53 39.24
C GLU A 698 21.99 25.06 38.23
N PRO A 699 22.23 25.80 37.13
CA PRO A 699 23.28 25.49 36.18
C PRO A 699 24.65 25.43 36.87
N VAL A 700 25.51 24.51 36.43
CA VAL A 700 26.94 24.50 36.82
C VAL A 700 27.59 25.82 36.38
N GLU A 701 28.50 26.36 37.20
CA GLU A 701 29.13 27.66 36.91
C GLU A 701 29.82 27.66 35.53
N GLY A 702 29.49 28.65 34.70
CA GLY A 702 30.00 28.77 33.34
C GLY A 702 29.25 27.95 32.26
N VAL A 703 28.29 27.10 32.64
CA VAL A 703 27.49 26.30 31.69
C VAL A 703 26.24 27.10 31.25
N PRO A 704 26.10 27.51 29.97
CA PRO A 704 25.11 28.50 29.53
C PRO A 704 23.70 27.90 29.27
N ILE A 705 23.19 27.10 30.22
CA ILE A 705 21.88 26.46 30.12
C ILE A 705 20.76 27.24 30.83
N GLN A 706 19.53 27.04 30.35
CA GLN A 706 18.30 27.46 31.01
C GLN A 706 17.31 26.27 31.02
N ILE A 707 16.45 26.18 32.03
CA ILE A 707 15.35 25.21 32.07
C ILE A 707 14.03 25.99 32.02
N LEU A 708 13.12 25.60 31.14
CA LEU A 708 11.77 26.13 31.03
C LEU A 708 10.75 25.00 31.15
N ILE A 709 9.77 25.17 32.03
CA ILE A 709 8.71 24.19 32.25
C ILE A 709 7.40 24.73 31.70
N ALA A 710 6.72 23.92 30.90
CA ALA A 710 5.30 24.07 30.62
C ALA A 710 4.54 23.81 31.94
N ASP A 711 4.18 24.89 32.63
CA ASP A 711 3.56 24.86 33.96
C ASP A 711 2.06 24.50 33.89
N VAL A 712 1.79 23.35 33.28
CA VAL A 712 0.51 22.64 33.24
C VAL A 712 0.53 21.63 34.38
N GLN A 713 -0.48 21.69 35.24
CA GLN A 713 -0.56 20.84 36.43
C GLN A 713 -1.02 19.43 36.06
N VAL A 714 -0.24 18.41 36.47
CA VAL A 714 -0.57 17.00 36.28
C VAL A 714 -1.80 16.65 37.12
N PRO A 715 -2.90 16.09 36.55
CA PRO A 715 -4.09 15.77 37.29
C PRO A 715 -3.84 14.62 38.28
N ALA A 716 -4.31 14.80 39.52
CA ALA A 716 -4.10 13.84 40.62
C ALA A 716 -4.87 12.51 40.43
N GLU A 717 -5.97 12.53 39.68
CA GLU A 717 -6.69 11.32 39.25
C GLU A 717 -6.53 11.14 37.73
N PRO A 718 -6.44 9.89 37.22
CA PRO A 718 -6.57 9.64 35.79
C PRO A 718 -7.96 10.10 35.32
N PRO A 719 -8.05 11.00 34.34
CA PRO A 719 -9.35 11.41 33.84
C PRO A 719 -10.04 10.28 33.10
N LYS A 720 -11.35 10.44 32.89
CA LYS A 720 -12.14 9.48 32.13
C LYS A 720 -11.55 9.26 30.73
N ALA A 721 -11.60 8.02 30.29
CA ALA A 721 -11.26 7.62 28.93
C ALA A 721 -12.04 8.46 27.90
N LEU A 722 -11.40 8.76 26.76
CA LEU A 722 -12.09 9.32 25.62
C LEU A 722 -13.20 8.38 25.15
N SER A 723 -14.38 8.93 24.90
CA SER A 723 -15.56 8.18 24.48
C SER A 723 -15.31 7.48 23.13
N THR A 724 -15.27 6.16 23.12
CA THR A 724 -15.14 5.34 21.90
C THR A 724 -16.45 5.23 21.13
N ASP A 725 -17.58 5.47 21.81
CA ASP A 725 -18.94 5.38 21.25
C ASP A 725 -19.47 6.71 20.73
N ASN A 726 -18.89 7.83 21.13
CA ASN A 726 -19.37 9.18 20.82
C ASN A 726 -18.23 10.09 20.32
N PRO A 727 -17.93 10.09 19.01
CA PRO A 727 -16.85 10.89 18.44
C PRO A 727 -16.97 12.39 18.73
N GLY A 728 -18.20 12.92 18.81
CA GLY A 728 -18.44 14.32 19.16
C GLY A 728 -18.11 14.64 20.63
N GLU A 729 -18.30 13.70 21.56
CA GLU A 729 -17.87 13.84 22.96
C GLU A 729 -16.35 13.71 23.08
N ARG A 730 -15.73 12.79 22.35
CA ARG A 730 -14.28 12.63 22.25
C ARG A 730 -13.61 13.90 21.73
N ALA A 731 -14.05 14.43 20.59
CA ALA A 731 -13.55 15.69 20.03
C ALA A 731 -13.70 16.86 21.03
N ARG A 732 -14.90 17.05 21.62
CA ARG A 732 -15.11 18.09 22.66
C ARG A 732 -14.18 17.92 23.87
N THR A 733 -13.87 16.68 24.26
CA THR A 733 -12.96 16.41 25.38
C THR A 733 -11.51 16.75 25.04
N ILE A 734 -11.06 16.43 23.82
CA ILE A 734 -9.74 16.79 23.31
C ILE A 734 -9.60 18.31 23.22
N SER A 735 -10.50 19.00 22.49
CA SER A 735 -10.47 20.46 22.35
C SER A 735 -10.51 21.19 23.69
N LYS A 736 -11.29 20.69 24.66
CA LYS A 736 -11.35 21.27 26.01
C LYS A 736 -10.00 21.20 26.75
N ARG A 737 -9.26 20.09 26.65
CA ARG A 737 -7.94 19.98 27.31
C ARG A 737 -6.87 20.83 26.63
N HIS A 738 -6.92 20.95 25.30
CA HIS A 738 -6.08 21.89 24.57
C HIS A 738 -6.35 23.32 25.04
N GLU A 739 -7.61 23.73 25.15
CA GLU A 739 -7.99 25.05 25.68
C GLU A 739 -7.55 25.26 27.15
N GLU A 740 -7.72 24.25 28.01
CA GLU A 740 -7.30 24.29 29.42
C GLU A 740 -5.77 24.44 29.61
N THR A 741 -4.97 24.10 28.60
CA THR A 741 -3.49 24.16 28.65
C THR A 741 -2.90 25.28 27.79
N ARG A 742 -3.62 25.70 26.74
CA ARG A 742 -3.31 26.76 25.75
C ARG A 742 -2.56 27.96 26.34
N GLY A 743 -3.13 28.60 27.35
CA GLY A 743 -2.55 29.80 27.95
C GLY A 743 -1.14 29.58 28.53
N LYS A 744 -0.88 28.40 29.11
CA LYS A 744 0.44 28.03 29.67
C LYS A 744 1.44 27.62 28.60
N VAL A 745 0.99 27.02 27.50
CA VAL A 745 1.84 26.74 26.34
C VAL A 745 2.25 28.04 25.64
N LEU A 746 1.33 29.00 25.48
CA LEU A 746 1.64 30.32 24.93
C LEU A 746 2.53 31.17 25.87
N GLU A 747 2.38 31.03 27.20
CA GLU A 747 3.32 31.61 28.19
C GLU A 747 4.75 31.07 28.00
N LEU A 748 4.90 29.77 27.72
CA LEU A 748 6.18 29.13 27.40
C LEU A 748 6.75 29.62 26.06
N VAL A 749 5.93 29.71 25.00
CA VAL A 749 6.36 30.25 23.69
C VAL A 749 6.89 31.68 23.83
N GLY A 750 6.20 32.55 24.60
CA GLY A 750 6.68 33.90 24.88
C GLY A 750 8.05 33.93 25.59
N LYS A 751 8.31 32.96 26.49
CA LYS A 751 9.64 32.80 27.12
C LYS A 751 10.70 32.32 26.13
N LEU A 752 10.39 31.38 25.24
CA LEU A 752 11.31 30.90 24.19
C LEU A 752 11.70 32.02 23.21
N GLN A 753 10.72 32.83 22.77
CA GLN A 753 10.97 34.01 21.94
C GLN A 753 11.83 35.04 22.68
N THR A 754 11.50 35.35 23.94
CA THR A 754 12.27 36.29 24.79
C THR A 754 13.70 35.79 25.04
N ALA A 755 13.90 34.48 25.12
CA ALA A 755 15.20 33.84 25.27
C ALA A 755 16.00 33.75 23.96
N ASN A 756 15.55 34.35 22.86
CA ASN A 756 16.20 34.30 21.54
C ASN A 756 16.45 32.88 21.02
N VAL A 757 15.47 31.97 21.22
CA VAL A 757 15.53 30.60 20.70
C VAL A 757 15.22 30.59 19.21
N GLY A 758 16.24 30.35 18.39
CA GLY A 758 16.12 30.28 16.91
C GLY A 758 16.13 28.86 16.33
N THR A 759 16.42 27.86 17.17
CA THR A 759 16.39 26.43 16.81
C THR A 759 15.64 25.68 17.89
N MET A 760 14.73 24.79 17.53
CA MET A 760 14.01 23.91 18.46
C MET A 760 14.21 22.45 18.06
N ILE A 761 14.59 21.62 19.02
CA ILE A 761 14.78 20.18 18.82
C ILE A 761 13.78 19.45 19.71
N SER A 762 13.06 18.48 19.15
CA SER A 762 12.13 17.62 19.85
C SER A 762 12.72 16.21 19.95
N ILE A 763 12.83 15.65 21.15
CA ILE A 763 13.32 14.29 21.40
C ILE A 763 12.38 13.60 22.39
N GLU A 764 11.74 12.52 21.96
CA GLU A 764 10.73 11.78 22.72
C GLU A 764 9.70 12.68 23.42
N ARG A 765 8.97 13.40 22.58
CA ARG A 765 7.87 14.28 22.99
C ARG A 765 6.61 13.83 22.26
N PRO A 766 5.52 13.48 22.96
CA PRO A 766 4.30 13.07 22.28
C PRO A 766 3.66 14.18 21.43
N SER A 767 3.08 13.81 20.29
CA SER A 767 2.41 14.71 19.34
C SER A 767 0.90 14.59 19.35
N VAL A 768 0.22 15.61 18.81
CA VAL A 768 -1.18 15.50 18.41
C VAL A 768 -1.32 14.68 17.12
N THR A 769 -2.29 13.77 17.07
CA THR A 769 -2.41 12.82 15.95
C THR A 769 -3.35 13.28 14.86
N GLN A 770 -3.14 12.74 13.65
CA GLN A 770 -3.93 13.07 12.45
C GLN A 770 -5.42 12.71 12.58
N LEU A 771 -5.76 11.79 13.51
CA LEU A 771 -7.09 11.22 13.72
C LEU A 771 -8.10 12.23 14.27
N ASP A 772 -7.75 12.86 15.39
CA ASP A 772 -8.67 13.67 16.19
C ASP A 772 -7.99 14.80 17.00
N GLY A 773 -6.68 15.00 16.79
CA GLY A 773 -5.88 15.95 17.57
C GLY A 773 -5.63 15.51 19.03
N GLY A 774 -6.00 14.28 19.41
CA GLY A 774 -5.59 13.71 20.70
C GLY A 774 -4.11 13.32 20.71
N ILE A 775 -3.60 12.97 21.89
CA ILE A 775 -2.19 12.66 22.13
C ILE A 775 -2.13 11.27 22.76
N TYR A 776 -1.41 10.32 22.15
CA TYR A 776 -1.46 8.90 22.52
C TYR A 776 -0.07 8.28 22.68
N SER A 777 0.06 7.38 23.65
CA SER A 777 1.19 6.44 23.77
C SER A 777 1.08 5.29 22.75
N MET A 778 2.18 4.55 22.56
CA MET A 778 2.27 3.41 21.63
C MET A 778 1.22 2.29 21.86
N ILE A 779 0.58 2.24 23.02
CA ILE A 779 -0.53 1.32 23.33
C ILE A 779 -1.92 1.94 23.12
N GLY A 780 -2.02 3.05 22.38
CA GLY A 780 -3.29 3.74 22.10
C GLY A 780 -3.96 4.41 23.31
N VAL A 781 -3.25 4.54 24.44
CA VAL A 781 -3.74 5.23 25.63
C VAL A 781 -3.46 6.73 25.51
N ASP A 782 -4.52 7.51 25.65
CA ASP A 782 -4.57 8.97 25.72
C ASP A 782 -3.70 9.52 26.87
N VAL A 783 -2.63 10.25 26.52
CA VAL A 783 -1.68 10.89 27.45
C VAL A 783 -1.78 12.42 27.48
N ALA A 784 -2.67 13.03 26.68
CA ALA A 784 -2.95 14.47 26.72
C ALA A 784 -3.25 15.04 28.13
N PRO A 785 -3.80 14.28 29.11
CA PRO A 785 -3.94 14.75 30.50
C PRO A 785 -2.63 15.01 31.23
N TYR A 786 -1.56 14.33 30.84
CA TYR A 786 -0.26 14.37 31.51
C TYR A 786 0.76 15.17 30.69
N ASN A 787 0.68 15.05 29.36
CA ASN A 787 1.51 15.76 28.40
C ASN A 787 0.63 16.72 27.55
N PRO A 788 0.64 18.04 27.79
CA PRO A 788 -0.06 19.01 26.94
C PRO A 788 0.53 19.03 25.51
N ASP A 789 -0.24 19.55 24.53
CA ASP A 789 0.31 19.81 23.21
C ASP A 789 1.38 20.91 23.30
N LEU A 790 2.63 20.55 23.04
CA LEU A 790 3.76 21.47 22.98
C LEU A 790 4.22 21.76 21.55
N SER A 791 3.41 21.40 20.54
CA SER A 791 3.62 21.77 19.13
C SER A 791 3.85 23.27 18.91
N PRO A 792 3.14 24.20 19.60
CA PRO A 792 3.43 25.63 19.49
C PRO A 792 4.86 26.02 19.93
N ALA A 793 5.51 25.23 20.79
CA ALA A 793 6.90 25.44 21.17
C ALA A 793 7.90 25.16 20.04
N LEU A 794 7.49 24.49 18.96
CA LEU A 794 8.24 24.37 17.70
C LEU A 794 7.79 25.39 16.63
N GLY A 795 6.84 26.27 16.94
CA GLY A 795 6.23 27.19 15.97
C GLY A 795 5.09 26.57 15.15
N PHE A 796 4.65 25.35 15.48
CA PHE A 796 3.46 24.73 14.88
C PHE A 796 2.20 25.27 15.56
N PHE A 797 1.71 26.40 15.05
CA PHE A 797 0.52 27.09 15.51
C PHE A 797 -0.71 26.71 14.68
N ASP A 798 -1.84 26.48 15.34
CA ASP A 798 -3.13 26.30 14.66
C ASP A 798 -3.75 27.66 14.28
N LYS A 799 -4.76 27.65 13.39
CA LYS A 799 -5.32 28.88 12.78
C LYS A 799 -5.94 29.88 13.77
N GLU A 800 -6.18 29.47 15.01
CA GLU A 800 -6.73 30.33 16.06
C GLU A 800 -5.62 30.89 16.95
N ASP A 801 -4.48 30.20 17.05
CA ASP A 801 -3.29 30.64 17.78
C ASP A 801 -2.70 31.89 17.12
N PHE A 802 -2.68 31.92 15.79
CA PHE A 802 -2.27 33.08 14.99
C PHE A 802 -3.13 34.34 15.19
N LYS A 803 -4.29 34.26 15.86
CA LYS A 803 -5.15 35.43 16.13
C LYS A 803 -4.87 36.09 17.49
N GLU A 804 -4.42 35.32 18.47
CA GLU A 804 -4.36 35.74 19.89
C GLU A 804 -3.04 35.39 20.60
N GLY A 805 -2.15 34.63 19.95
CA GLY A 805 -0.86 34.24 20.51
C GLY A 805 0.15 35.40 20.57
N PRO A 806 1.06 35.42 21.57
CA PRO A 806 2.01 36.52 21.78
C PRO A 806 3.16 36.57 20.75
N ALA A 807 3.26 35.56 19.86
CA ALA A 807 4.48 35.26 19.11
C ALA A 807 4.22 34.76 17.66
N PRO A 808 3.47 35.49 16.81
CA PRO A 808 3.11 35.04 15.45
C PRO A 808 4.33 34.78 14.52
N ASP A 809 5.46 35.40 14.83
CA ASP A 809 6.73 35.30 14.11
C ASP A 809 7.69 34.23 14.68
N PHE A 810 7.34 33.54 15.76
CA PHE A 810 8.19 32.51 16.36
C PHE A 810 8.20 31.24 15.50
N ARG A 811 9.15 31.19 14.55
CA ARG A 811 9.30 30.11 13.56
C ARG A 811 10.74 29.57 13.54
N PRO A 812 11.21 28.99 14.67
CA PRO A 812 12.56 28.44 14.78
C PRO A 812 12.82 27.40 13.68
N PHE A 813 14.09 27.10 13.39
CA PHE A 813 14.42 25.89 12.63
C PHE A 813 14.19 24.66 13.52
N THR A 814 13.56 23.62 12.98
CA THR A 814 13.05 22.49 13.77
C THR A 814 13.70 21.16 13.42
N ILE A 815 14.07 20.40 14.45
CA ILE A 815 14.60 19.03 14.33
C ILE A 815 13.72 18.12 15.20
N GLY A 816 13.27 16.99 14.67
CA GLY A 816 12.47 16.01 15.40
C GLY A 816 13.18 14.65 15.46
N ILE A 817 13.16 14.00 16.62
CA ILE A 817 13.68 12.66 16.89
C ILE A 817 12.57 11.86 17.61
N GLY A 818 12.28 10.66 17.09
CA GLY A 818 11.26 9.72 17.60
C GLY A 818 11.60 8.25 17.28
N ASP A 819 10.92 7.31 17.93
CA ASP A 819 11.21 5.86 17.87
C ASP A 819 10.00 4.94 17.58
N GLY A 820 8.79 5.49 17.57
CA GLY A 820 7.51 4.84 17.35
C GLY A 820 6.57 5.55 16.35
N GLY A 821 6.77 6.84 16.04
CA GLY A 821 6.02 7.59 15.01
C GLY A 821 4.78 8.34 15.54
N ASN A 822 4.66 8.50 16.86
CA ASN A 822 3.64 9.30 17.56
C ASN A 822 4.20 10.60 18.17
N GLU A 823 5.46 10.93 17.89
CA GLU A 823 6.25 12.01 18.50
C GLU A 823 6.20 13.30 17.68
N LEU A 824 6.47 14.41 18.36
CA LEU A 824 6.41 15.74 17.82
C LEU A 824 7.58 15.95 16.87
N GLY A 825 7.29 15.92 15.57
CA GLY A 825 8.23 16.01 14.46
C GLY A 825 8.15 14.85 13.47
N THR A 826 7.61 13.69 13.88
CA THR A 826 7.50 12.51 13.00
C THR A 826 6.30 12.54 12.03
N GLY A 827 5.57 13.66 11.96
CA GLY A 827 4.45 13.86 11.04
C GLY A 827 4.79 13.61 9.55
N GLY A 828 6.06 13.75 9.15
CA GLY A 828 6.53 13.47 7.78
C GLY A 828 6.46 12.01 7.36
N ILE A 829 6.39 11.06 8.31
CA ILE A 829 6.16 9.62 8.08
C ILE A 829 4.73 9.17 8.39
N GLN A 830 3.79 10.06 8.74
CA GLN A 830 2.44 9.70 9.20
C GLN A 830 1.73 8.66 8.30
N PHE A 831 1.88 8.77 6.98
CA PHE A 831 1.31 7.82 6.03
C PHE A 831 1.97 6.43 6.09
N MET A 832 3.26 6.35 6.39
CA MET A 832 3.96 5.08 6.60
C MET A 832 3.52 4.42 7.92
N THR A 833 3.37 5.23 8.96
CA THR A 833 2.85 4.85 10.28
C THR A 833 1.40 4.33 10.19
N ALA A 834 0.51 5.04 9.48
CA ALA A 834 -0.92 4.74 9.42
C ALA A 834 -1.32 3.77 8.29
N GLU A 835 -0.72 3.89 7.10
CA GLU A 835 -1.12 3.22 5.86
C GLU A 835 -0.10 2.18 5.38
N GLY A 836 1.18 2.34 5.72
CA GLY A 836 2.24 1.37 5.39
C GLY A 836 1.94 -0.02 5.95
N ARG A 837 2.21 -1.08 5.19
CA ARG A 837 1.87 -2.47 5.54
C ARG A 837 3.04 -3.43 5.34
N ASP A 838 3.20 -4.35 6.28
CA ASP A 838 4.16 -5.44 6.15
C ASP A 838 3.63 -6.62 5.32
N HIS A 839 4.45 -7.68 5.19
CA HIS A 839 4.10 -8.89 4.43
C HIS A 839 2.92 -9.68 5.02
N LYS A 840 2.40 -9.31 6.20
CA LYS A 840 1.20 -9.88 6.84
C LYS A 840 0.00 -8.93 6.80
N LEU A 841 0.09 -7.84 6.01
CA LEU A 841 -0.91 -6.77 5.92
C LEU A 841 -1.19 -6.05 7.25
N LEU A 842 -0.26 -6.11 8.21
CA LEU A 842 -0.33 -5.31 9.44
C LEU A 842 0.28 -3.92 9.20
N PRO A 843 -0.22 -2.85 9.84
CA PRO A 843 0.47 -1.57 9.92
C PRO A 843 1.94 -1.74 10.31
N PHE A 844 2.85 -1.01 9.68
CA PHE A 844 4.27 -1.06 10.06
C PHE A 844 4.44 -0.75 11.55
N VAL A 845 3.87 0.37 12.00
CA VAL A 845 3.72 0.74 13.41
C VAL A 845 2.37 0.25 13.92
N HIS A 846 2.41 -0.52 15.00
CA HIS A 846 1.21 -1.06 15.64
C HIS A 846 0.22 0.05 16.04
N GLY A 847 -1.03 -0.01 15.55
CA GLY A 847 -2.05 1.01 15.84
C GLY A 847 -1.79 2.39 15.20
N GLY A 848 -0.83 2.51 14.28
CA GLY A 848 -0.35 3.79 13.73
C GLY A 848 -1.41 4.71 13.09
N SER A 849 -2.56 4.18 12.65
CA SER A 849 -3.70 4.98 12.17
C SER A 849 -4.49 5.71 13.27
N VAL A 850 -4.17 5.45 14.54
CA VAL A 850 -4.70 6.13 15.73
C VAL A 850 -3.64 7.00 16.39
N ILE A 851 -2.42 6.44 16.53
CA ILE A 851 -1.33 7.07 17.29
C ILE A 851 -0.39 7.95 16.45
N GLY A 852 -0.40 7.84 15.12
CA GLY A 852 0.55 8.53 14.25
C GLY A 852 0.46 10.05 14.34
N ALA A 853 1.60 10.71 14.55
CA ALA A 853 1.73 12.17 14.64
C ALA A 853 1.10 12.86 13.42
N SER A 854 0.40 13.98 13.63
CA SER A 854 -0.27 14.72 12.54
C SER A 854 0.73 15.19 11.48
N THR A 855 0.35 15.11 10.20
CA THR A 855 1.15 15.59 9.06
C THR A 855 1.54 17.07 9.18
N SER A 856 0.70 17.86 9.86
CA SER A 856 0.96 19.28 10.19
C SER A 856 2.04 19.51 11.25
N ARG A 857 2.57 18.45 11.86
CA ARG A 857 3.61 18.48 12.90
C ARG A 857 4.91 17.80 12.42
N SER A 858 5.23 17.90 11.13
CA SER A 858 6.52 17.50 10.55
C SER A 858 7.56 18.61 10.72
N THR A 859 8.76 18.28 11.20
CA THR A 859 9.88 19.22 11.35
C THR A 859 10.68 19.44 10.05
N ASP A 860 11.48 20.52 10.02
CA ASP A 860 12.39 20.86 8.90
C ASP A 860 13.43 19.74 8.68
N VAL A 861 13.87 19.09 9.76
CA VAL A 861 14.64 17.82 9.75
C VAL A 861 13.92 16.79 10.62
N MET A 862 13.79 15.56 10.12
CA MET A 862 13.12 14.46 10.81
C MET A 862 14.05 13.25 10.86
N LEU A 863 14.46 12.87 12.06
CA LEU A 863 15.29 11.71 12.37
C LEU A 863 14.40 10.64 13.01
N LEU A 864 14.61 9.38 12.64
CA LEU A 864 14.00 8.25 13.33
C LEU A 864 15.11 7.42 13.96
N SER A 865 14.84 6.79 15.09
CA SER A 865 15.81 6.01 15.84
C SER A 865 15.19 4.74 16.40
N SER A 866 16.02 3.79 16.87
CA SER A 866 15.53 2.59 17.55
C SER A 866 15.16 2.82 19.03
N VAL A 867 15.66 3.92 19.59
CA VAL A 867 15.39 4.53 20.91
C VAL A 867 15.75 6.01 20.74
N SER A 868 14.91 6.96 21.12
CA SER A 868 15.09 8.41 20.83
C SER A 868 16.35 9.01 21.42
N ASN A 869 16.79 8.50 22.58
CA ASN A 869 18.07 8.75 23.20
C ASN A 869 19.24 8.48 22.25
N ASN A 870 19.17 7.41 21.45
CA ASN A 870 20.21 7.08 20.46
C ASN A 870 20.26 8.12 19.35
N GLY A 871 19.12 8.72 18.96
CA GLY A 871 19.07 9.83 18.02
C GLY A 871 19.76 11.09 18.56
N GLY A 872 19.49 11.44 19.82
CA GLY A 872 20.18 12.55 20.50
C GLY A 872 21.69 12.36 20.58
N VAL A 873 22.14 11.15 20.95
CA VAL A 873 23.59 10.80 20.96
C VAL A 873 24.19 10.81 19.55
N ALA A 874 23.49 10.29 18.54
CA ALA A 874 23.97 10.32 17.15
C ALA A 874 24.17 11.76 16.63
N VAL A 875 23.25 12.68 16.92
CA VAL A 875 23.38 14.11 16.57
C VAL A 875 24.54 14.75 17.32
N ALA A 876 24.72 14.47 18.61
CA ALA A 876 25.85 14.98 19.40
C ALA A 876 27.21 14.53 18.84
N MET A 877 27.35 13.24 18.54
CA MET A 877 28.56 12.64 17.96
C MET A 877 28.84 13.16 16.54
N ALA A 878 27.80 13.30 15.70
CA ALA A 878 27.91 13.89 14.37
C ALA A 878 28.35 15.36 14.42
N LEU A 879 27.82 16.14 15.37
CA LEU A 879 28.21 17.53 15.61
C LEU A 879 29.67 17.65 16.05
N GLN A 880 30.12 16.83 16.99
CA GLN A 880 31.53 16.78 17.40
C GLN A 880 32.45 16.42 16.24
N ALA A 881 32.09 15.42 15.41
CA ALA A 881 32.87 15.04 14.23
C ALA A 881 32.91 16.14 13.15
N GLY A 882 31.77 16.81 12.91
CA GLY A 882 31.68 17.92 11.95
C GLY A 882 32.50 19.15 12.37
N LEU A 883 32.49 19.51 13.65
CA LEU A 883 33.31 20.60 14.20
C LEU A 883 34.80 20.24 14.28
N ALA A 884 35.12 18.96 14.53
CA ALA A 884 36.49 18.46 14.57
C ALA A 884 37.16 18.41 13.20
N GLY A 885 36.44 17.99 12.16
CA GLY A 885 37.00 17.69 10.84
C GLY A 885 37.97 16.50 10.86
N GLU A 886 38.51 16.16 9.68
CA GLU A 886 39.26 14.90 9.46
C GLU A 886 40.54 14.71 10.28
N LYS A 887 41.08 15.77 10.89
CA LYS A 887 42.47 15.81 11.41
C LYS A 887 42.57 15.99 12.92
N ASN A 888 41.45 16.05 13.63
CA ASN A 888 41.45 16.24 15.07
C ASN A 888 41.80 14.92 15.81
N ARG A 889 42.83 14.96 16.65
CA ARG A 889 43.26 13.82 17.47
C ARG A 889 42.37 13.61 18.70
N ASP A 890 41.63 14.64 19.12
CA ASP A 890 40.80 14.62 20.32
C ASP A 890 39.37 14.14 20.01
N LEU A 891 39.06 13.81 18.75
CA LEU A 891 37.72 13.34 18.36
C LEU A 891 37.39 12.00 19.03
N GLU A 892 38.31 11.03 19.05
CA GLU A 892 38.08 9.74 19.74
C GLU A 892 37.79 9.95 21.24
N THR A 893 38.44 10.93 21.87
CA THR A 893 38.18 11.33 23.26
C THR A 893 36.76 11.90 23.40
N LYS A 894 36.38 12.93 22.63
CA LYS A 894 35.04 13.54 22.69
C LYS A 894 33.92 12.50 22.43
N LEU A 895 34.10 11.64 21.43
CA LEU A 895 33.13 10.59 21.12
C LEU A 895 33.00 9.55 22.24
N THR A 896 34.10 9.18 22.91
CA THR A 896 34.04 8.30 24.09
C THR A 896 33.41 8.99 25.30
N ASP A 897 33.80 10.23 25.59
CA ASP A 897 33.31 10.96 26.77
C ASP A 897 31.81 11.28 26.66
N THR A 898 31.29 11.40 25.44
CA THR A 898 29.84 11.45 25.13
C THR A 898 29.10 10.18 25.55
N ILE A 899 29.71 9.00 25.36
CA ILE A 899 29.14 7.70 25.72
C ILE A 899 29.23 7.47 27.23
N ILE A 900 30.36 7.85 27.84
CA ILE A 900 30.54 7.83 29.30
C ILE A 900 29.47 8.70 29.96
N GLY A 901 29.28 9.94 29.51
CA GLY A 901 28.25 10.84 30.05
C GLY A 901 26.83 10.29 29.90
N TYR A 902 26.50 9.59 28.81
CA TYR A 902 25.20 8.93 28.68
C TYR A 902 25.03 7.81 29.70
N ASN A 903 26.05 6.96 29.87
CA ASN A 903 26.06 5.87 30.83
C ASN A 903 25.94 6.39 32.27
N GLU A 904 26.65 7.48 32.61
CA GLU A 904 26.54 8.18 33.89
C GLU A 904 25.12 8.69 34.14
N ILE A 905 24.44 9.27 33.14
CA ILE A 905 23.03 9.69 33.24
C ILE A 905 22.11 8.50 33.52
N ILE A 906 22.20 7.40 32.74
CA ILE A 906 21.31 6.24 32.91
C ILE A 906 21.54 5.55 34.26
N VAL A 907 22.80 5.40 34.69
CA VAL A 907 23.13 4.90 36.05
C VAL A 907 22.54 5.84 37.11
N LYS A 908 22.70 7.16 36.97
CA LYS A 908 22.17 8.13 37.93
C LYS A 908 20.64 8.10 38.01
N LEU A 909 19.96 7.98 36.88
CA LEU A 909 18.51 7.79 36.85
C LEU A 909 18.13 6.49 37.57
N HIS A 910 18.84 5.40 37.34
CA HIS A 910 18.52 4.09 37.92
C HIS A 910 18.73 4.05 39.43
N GLU A 911 19.88 4.51 39.93
CA GLU A 911 20.19 4.58 41.36
C GLU A 911 19.13 5.35 42.17
N ASN A 912 18.55 6.38 41.57
CA ASN A 912 17.72 7.36 42.27
C ASN A 912 16.20 7.17 42.03
N GLY A 913 15.79 6.07 41.39
CA GLY A 913 14.37 5.71 41.20
C GLY A 913 13.69 6.45 40.05
N MET A 914 14.47 6.83 39.03
CA MET A 914 14.09 7.74 37.95
C MET A 914 14.23 7.14 36.55
N SER A 915 14.86 5.96 36.42
CA SER A 915 15.05 5.26 35.15
C SER A 915 13.81 4.42 34.81
N ILE A 916 12.65 5.07 34.67
CA ILE A 916 11.39 4.41 34.34
C ILE A 916 11.34 4.13 32.83
N ASP A 917 11.70 2.90 32.49
CA ASP A 917 11.63 2.32 31.14
C ASP A 917 10.16 2.31 30.63
N GLY A 918 9.92 2.85 29.43
CA GLY A 918 8.58 2.98 28.84
C GLY A 918 7.88 1.65 28.53
N VAL A 919 8.67 0.61 28.20
CA VAL A 919 8.20 -0.74 27.86
C VAL A 919 8.00 -1.57 29.12
N ASN A 920 9.00 -1.63 30.00
CA ASN A 920 8.98 -2.41 31.24
C ASN A 920 8.17 -1.78 32.38
N LYS A 921 7.99 -0.46 32.35
CA LYS A 921 7.22 0.35 33.32
C LYS A 921 7.73 0.23 34.76
N LYS A 922 9.06 0.14 34.89
CA LYS A 922 9.82 -0.13 36.13
C LYS A 922 11.12 0.69 36.13
N ASN A 923 11.66 0.95 37.33
CA ASN A 923 13.00 1.51 37.48
C ASN A 923 14.07 0.43 37.19
N LEU A 924 14.68 0.46 36.01
CA LEU A 924 15.65 -0.53 35.53
C LEU A 924 16.85 0.16 34.86
N LEU A 925 17.96 -0.55 34.67
CA LEU A 925 19.12 -0.07 33.89
C LEU A 925 18.92 -0.35 32.37
N THR A 926 17.72 -0.04 31.90
CA THR A 926 17.20 -0.27 30.55
C THR A 926 16.45 0.97 30.09
N VAL A 927 16.47 1.27 28.79
CA VAL A 927 15.59 2.26 28.15
C VAL A 927 14.82 1.51 27.07
N ASP A 928 13.50 1.64 27.03
CA ASP A 928 12.62 0.95 26.07
C ASP A 928 12.89 -0.54 25.88
N GLY A 929 12.95 -1.27 26.99
CA GLY A 929 13.25 -2.71 27.04
C GLY A 929 14.73 -3.05 26.91
N ARG A 930 15.57 -2.09 26.48
CA ARG A 930 16.93 -2.32 26.01
C ARG A 930 17.96 -2.05 27.09
N ALA A 931 18.78 -3.05 27.41
CA ALA A 931 19.84 -2.90 28.40
C ALA A 931 20.90 -1.87 27.98
N LEU A 932 21.44 -1.15 28.97
CA LEU A 932 22.56 -0.24 28.77
C LEU A 932 23.78 -0.95 28.16
N GLY A 933 24.05 -2.17 28.64
CA GLY A 933 25.21 -2.99 28.25
C GLY A 933 26.48 -2.60 28.98
N GLU A 934 27.49 -3.48 28.94
CA GLU A 934 28.82 -3.17 29.47
C GLU A 934 29.55 -2.20 28.53
N TRP A 935 30.28 -1.24 29.10
CA TRP A 935 31.12 -0.31 28.34
C TRP A 935 32.60 -0.58 28.63
N GLU A 936 33.28 -1.17 27.66
CA GLU A 936 34.74 -1.26 27.61
C GLU A 936 35.30 -0.04 26.86
N ASP A 937 36.00 0.86 27.57
CA ASP A 937 36.62 2.03 26.93
C ASP A 937 37.68 1.59 25.90
N PRO A 938 37.48 1.86 24.59
CA PRO A 938 38.37 1.40 23.52
C PRO A 938 39.74 2.08 23.52
N ARG A 939 39.95 3.09 24.39
CA ARG A 939 41.25 3.75 24.61
C ARG A 939 42.18 2.91 25.50
N GLN A 940 41.69 1.90 26.23
CA GLN A 940 42.50 1.18 27.21
C GLN A 940 43.45 0.13 26.58
N PRO A 941 44.76 0.13 26.92
CA PRO A 941 45.74 -0.81 26.38
C PRO A 941 45.47 -2.29 26.76
N GLY A 942 44.69 -2.97 25.92
CA GLY A 942 44.26 -4.35 26.11
C GLY A 942 42.93 -4.61 25.41
N ASN A 943 42.04 -3.63 25.43
CA ASN A 943 40.71 -3.66 24.81
C ASN A 943 40.80 -3.48 23.28
N LYS A 944 41.38 -4.48 22.62
CA LYS A 944 41.08 -4.74 21.20
C LYS A 944 39.69 -5.35 21.13
N THR A 945 38.66 -4.53 21.35
CA THR A 945 37.27 -4.87 21.04
C THR A 945 37.25 -5.45 19.62
N ALA A 946 36.92 -6.73 19.47
CA ALA A 946 36.87 -7.34 18.15
C ALA A 946 35.86 -6.55 17.29
N PRO A 947 36.14 -6.27 16.01
CA PRO A 947 35.22 -5.50 15.18
C PRO A 947 33.87 -6.23 15.14
N VAL A 948 32.84 -5.61 15.73
CA VAL A 948 31.50 -6.20 15.86
C VAL A 948 31.03 -6.64 14.48
N PRO A 949 30.82 -7.96 14.23
CA PRO A 949 30.63 -8.45 12.87
C PRO A 949 29.40 -7.80 12.21
N PRO A 950 29.54 -7.20 11.01
CA PRO A 950 28.40 -6.69 10.27
C PRO A 950 27.54 -7.85 9.80
N GLY A 951 26.38 -8.06 10.43
CA GLY A 951 25.44 -9.13 10.06
C GLY A 951 24.69 -9.84 11.19
N VAL A 952 24.86 -9.44 12.46
CA VAL A 952 24.05 -10.02 13.57
C VAL A 952 22.65 -9.39 13.60
N GLU A 953 21.67 -10.08 13.00
CA GLU A 953 20.25 -9.72 13.08
C GLU A 953 19.70 -9.85 14.52
N PRO A 954 18.75 -9.00 14.95
CA PRO A 954 18.14 -9.09 16.28
C PRO A 954 17.19 -10.30 16.38
N SER A 955 17.36 -11.12 17.42
CA SER A 955 16.46 -12.26 17.68
C SER A 955 15.17 -11.80 18.38
N PRO A 956 13.96 -12.25 17.97
CA PRO A 956 12.71 -11.72 18.52
C PRO A 956 12.38 -12.11 19.98
N GLY A 957 11.94 -11.10 20.74
CA GLY A 957 11.13 -11.22 21.96
C GLY A 957 11.92 -11.15 23.26
N ALA A 958 11.51 -10.29 24.20
CA ALA A 958 12.19 -10.07 25.48
C ALA A 958 11.97 -11.20 26.53
N VAL A 959 12.76 -11.18 27.60
CA VAL A 959 12.49 -11.89 28.87
C VAL A 959 12.34 -10.87 30.00
N ALA A 960 11.43 -11.12 30.95
CA ALA A 960 11.02 -10.15 31.96
C ALA A 960 11.99 -9.95 33.15
N ASP A 961 13.23 -10.47 33.07
CA ASP A 961 14.25 -10.39 34.13
C ASP A 961 15.36 -9.34 33.87
N GLY A 962 15.32 -8.64 32.73
CA GLY A 962 16.21 -7.50 32.46
C GLY A 962 17.63 -7.86 32.06
N LYS A 963 17.90 -9.14 31.75
CA LYS A 963 19.15 -9.56 31.11
C LYS A 963 18.98 -9.51 29.60
N PRO A 964 20.02 -9.12 28.83
CA PRO A 964 20.04 -9.35 27.39
C PRO A 964 19.92 -10.84 27.10
N LYS A 965 19.10 -11.22 26.12
CA LYS A 965 19.23 -12.51 25.46
C LYS A 965 20.55 -12.57 24.68
N ASP A 966 21.03 -13.78 24.43
CA ASP A 966 22.08 -14.03 23.44
C ASP A 966 21.67 -13.44 22.07
N GLY A 967 22.30 -12.33 21.68
CA GLY A 967 22.01 -11.60 20.43
C GLY A 967 21.17 -10.33 20.55
N GLU A 968 20.75 -9.91 21.76
CA GLU A 968 20.13 -8.59 21.96
C GLU A 968 21.20 -7.49 22.01
N HIS A 969 21.17 -6.58 21.02
CA HIS A 969 22.11 -5.44 20.93
C HIS A 969 21.80 -4.40 22.01
N THR A 970 22.78 -4.04 22.84
CA THR A 970 22.62 -3.03 23.91
C THR A 970 22.71 -1.58 23.39
N HIS A 971 22.56 -0.59 24.29
CA HIS A 971 22.90 0.81 23.98
C HIS A 971 24.40 0.96 23.69
N ASN A 972 25.27 0.42 24.55
CA ASN A 972 26.72 0.49 24.35
C ASN A 972 27.18 -0.19 23.05
N ASP A 973 26.55 -1.30 22.63
CA ASP A 973 26.79 -1.89 21.29
C ASP A 973 26.43 -0.94 20.14
N THR A 974 25.42 -0.09 20.34
CA THR A 974 24.95 0.88 19.34
C THR A 974 25.92 2.05 19.27
N PHE A 975 26.35 2.57 20.42
CA PHE A 975 27.31 3.67 20.48
C PHE A 975 28.73 3.24 20.06
N LEU A 976 29.15 2.00 20.32
CA LEU A 976 30.38 1.43 19.73
C LEU A 976 30.34 1.42 18.21
N LYS A 977 29.18 1.14 17.59
CA LYS A 977 29.01 1.21 16.13
C LYS A 977 29.05 2.66 15.64
N PHE A 978 28.44 3.61 16.35
CA PHE A 978 28.51 5.04 16.03
C PHE A 978 29.97 5.55 16.07
N TRP A 979 30.67 5.26 17.17
CA TRP A 979 32.07 5.64 17.40
C TRP A 979 32.99 5.09 16.31
N ASN A 980 32.85 3.81 15.94
CA ASN A 980 33.63 3.22 14.85
C ASN A 980 33.28 3.82 13.47
N ALA A 981 31.99 4.04 13.16
CA ALA A 981 31.57 4.64 11.89
C ALA A 981 32.10 6.08 11.70
N LEU A 982 32.22 6.85 12.78
CA LEU A 982 32.82 8.19 12.74
C LEU A 982 34.36 8.13 12.70
N ARG A 983 35.00 7.16 13.37
CA ARG A 983 36.46 7.03 13.40
C ARG A 983 37.08 6.54 12.09
N GLU A 984 36.46 5.57 11.40
CA GLU A 984 37.02 4.90 10.20
C GLU A 984 37.66 5.89 9.21
N THR A 985 38.95 5.72 8.90
CA THR A 985 39.64 6.57 7.91
C THR A 985 39.44 6.02 6.49
N PRO A 986 39.22 6.87 5.46
CA PRO A 986 38.94 6.41 4.08
C PRO A 986 40.01 5.51 3.45
N ALA A 987 41.24 5.49 4.00
CA ALA A 987 42.36 4.69 3.50
C ALA A 987 42.30 3.19 3.87
N GLY A 988 41.28 2.73 4.60
CA GLY A 988 41.29 1.42 5.27
C GLY A 988 40.81 0.18 4.50
N ARG A 989 40.18 0.30 3.31
CA ARG A 989 39.58 -0.86 2.60
C ARG A 989 40.59 -1.65 1.74
N GLN A 990 41.58 -2.23 2.41
CA GLN A 990 42.23 -3.48 1.99
C GLN A 990 42.38 -4.42 3.21
N LEU A 991 41.28 -5.10 3.52
CA LEU A 991 41.17 -6.27 4.39
C LEU A 991 39.99 -7.13 3.90
#